data_AF-A0A8H5YB25-F1
#
_entry.id   AF-A0A8H5YB25-F1
#
_cell.length_a   1.000
_cell.length_b   1.000
_cell.length_c   1.000
_cell.angle_alpha   90.00
_cell.angle_beta   90.00
_cell.angle_gamma   90.00
#
_symmetry.space_group_name_H-M   'P 1'
#
loop_
_entity.id
_entity.type
_entity.pdbx_description
1 polymer ?
#
loop_
_entity_poly.entity_id
_entity_poly.type
_entity_poly.pdbx_seq_one_letter_code
_entity_poly.pdbx_strand_id
1 'polypeptide(L)'
;MLWRQSLLRRTRLDHPSTSPLAFALRIYGSSLIHQRPAEVGRRRWLASISPPVSTSASTFAHLRGNSPPDENDTHRPTPLDVLLKAIRCQETGRILPTLQAWVQTLVSDNVEVANAALQELAGLPVATFSEILRALDPVANKDLDVAHDIAISPGEMQFTNAHHVVDKFGVRYQHRFVLDALKTVTKARRDGGRNLVLSDFEILIRCAGAAGDLADVFFFFSATQRYGLGSKRSTRTWNEFFKARFMTDPVYYQYHRQRVLYKPREGYKIYFRMPLHNLKRLESLRHSRNALGVTPFNRQRHRQWADNMLWKRKKTGFQSYFAHWRRSKNSGVLLNEELLCTTLIAFARSGSFQHIRGIVLKRGFGIGLVEDRKTGTFTVSGFKAFRPGNPRAPTERLLNAIVEAFGSMMRIRLACQLLIHVSNAYQIPIPPETWCNLLNWAYVCGVKSNQRQRRFMYFFPLSSNVTTSMVTEIWDTMTSKPYNVQPSFESYIVYINSLIFKRNFSSALDMIRDHAVPHYRQLEKQQLQSVFDDVLQEASEPSHSRRTIESQKEHAWYQIAKCLGNLLSTASKDSRQRKGNFATTAIPHIITEFSEFLHDQIRYRTSQGYVCLERSMEVSRFKWVTSVRTTLPQLKGGVETQMMVSKGVVEEAETYEERKENWPRDFEMKILEWRRKPQPRPRAKGPAPERTAVDRWGWWKNLEDELMV
;
A
#
# COMPACT_ATOMS: atom_id res chain seq x y z
N MET A 1 -18.45 -28.23 28.98
CA MET A 1 -17.15 -28.91 29.12
C MET A 1 -16.89 -29.69 27.83
N LEU A 2 -15.82 -29.37 27.10
CA LEU A 2 -15.16 -30.11 25.97
C LEU A 2 -14.47 -29.12 25.00
N TRP A 3 -13.50 -28.33 25.51
CA TRP A 3 -12.60 -27.49 24.69
C TRP A 3 -11.21 -27.40 25.36
N ARG A 4 -10.61 -28.56 25.68
CA ARG A 4 -9.31 -28.66 26.38
C ARG A 4 -8.28 -29.63 25.78
N GLN A 5 -8.45 -30.11 24.54
CA GLN A 5 -7.54 -31.14 23.97
C GLN A 5 -6.86 -30.79 22.64
N SER A 6 -6.55 -29.51 22.35
CA SER A 6 -5.71 -29.17 21.18
C SER A 6 -4.36 -28.51 21.51
N LEU A 7 -3.89 -28.58 22.77
CA LEU A 7 -2.66 -27.88 23.21
C LEU A 7 -1.40 -28.75 23.32
N LEU A 8 -1.39 -29.99 22.83
CA LEU A 8 -0.20 -30.84 22.84
C LEU A 8 0.00 -31.57 21.51
N ARG A 9 0.37 -30.82 20.46
CA ARG A 9 1.22 -31.36 19.39
C ARG A 9 2.28 -30.31 19.06
N ARG A 10 3.50 -30.56 19.55
CA ARG A 10 4.73 -29.96 19.05
C ARG A 10 4.81 -30.26 17.54
N THR A 11 4.46 -29.31 16.69
CA THR A 11 4.88 -29.32 15.30
C THR A 11 6.24 -28.63 15.24
N ARG A 12 7.30 -29.43 15.03
CA ARG A 12 8.58 -28.94 14.51
C ARG A 12 8.29 -28.04 13.30
N LEU A 13 8.88 -26.84 13.31
CA LEU A 13 8.84 -25.89 12.21
C LEU A 13 9.75 -26.41 11.07
N ASP A 14 9.31 -27.43 10.35
CA ASP A 14 9.93 -27.83 9.09
C ASP A 14 9.18 -27.19 7.93
N HIS A 15 9.54 -25.95 7.56
CA HIS A 15 9.33 -25.37 6.23
C HIS A 15 10.28 -24.17 6.00
N PRO A 16 10.79 -23.96 4.78
CA PRO A 16 12.05 -23.26 4.52
C PRO A 16 11.97 -21.74 4.76
N SER A 17 13.01 -21.21 5.43
CA SER A 17 13.60 -19.84 5.46
C SER A 17 12.79 -18.60 5.00
N THR A 18 11.48 -18.60 5.14
CA THR A 18 10.57 -17.52 4.72
C THR A 18 9.99 -16.73 5.90
N SER A 19 10.70 -16.68 7.03
CA SER A 19 10.28 -15.78 8.11
C SER A 19 10.41 -14.33 7.63
N PRO A 20 9.41 -13.47 7.87
CA PRO A 20 9.52 -12.03 7.61
C PRO A 20 10.78 -11.40 8.25
N LEU A 21 11.29 -12.02 9.32
CA LEU A 21 12.51 -11.64 10.03
C LEU A 21 13.78 -11.81 9.18
N ALA A 22 13.90 -12.89 8.39
CA ALA A 22 15.04 -13.11 7.51
C ALA A 22 15.05 -12.15 6.30
N PHE A 23 13.87 -11.73 5.84
CA PHE A 23 13.75 -10.75 4.75
C PHE A 23 13.98 -9.32 5.22
N ALA A 24 13.58 -8.97 6.44
CA ALA A 24 13.84 -7.65 7.03
C ALA A 24 15.35 -7.32 7.07
N LEU A 25 16.22 -8.28 7.40
CA LEU A 25 17.69 -8.08 7.38
C LEU A 25 18.24 -7.76 5.98
N ARG A 26 17.63 -8.28 4.91
CA ARG A 26 18.07 -7.95 3.54
C ARG A 26 17.70 -6.54 3.12
N ILE A 27 16.62 -5.99 3.68
CA ILE A 27 16.08 -4.67 3.32
C ILE A 27 16.66 -3.60 4.23
N TYR A 28 16.73 -3.88 5.53
CA TYR A 28 17.11 -2.93 6.57
C TYR A 28 18.55 -3.04 7.03
N GLY A 29 19.18 -4.20 6.80
CA GLY A 29 20.56 -4.50 7.17
C GLY A 29 20.73 -5.03 8.59
N SER A 30 21.98 -5.31 8.99
CA SER A 30 22.31 -5.90 10.29
C SER A 30 22.43 -4.83 11.38
N SER A 31 21.74 -5.02 12.51
CA SER A 31 22.04 -4.25 13.72
C SER A 31 23.38 -4.75 14.29
N LEU A 32 24.33 -3.84 14.51
CA LEU A 32 25.64 -4.04 15.16
C LEU A 32 26.78 -4.38 14.20
N ILE A 33 27.41 -3.34 13.65
CA ILE A 33 28.86 -3.30 13.49
C ILE A 33 29.31 -1.98 14.12
N HIS A 34 30.32 -2.06 15.00
CA HIS A 34 30.96 -0.91 15.62
C HIS A 34 31.30 0.14 14.54
N GLN A 35 30.68 1.32 14.62
CA GLN A 35 31.31 2.52 14.07
C GLN A 35 32.67 2.61 14.75
N ARG A 36 33.77 2.69 13.98
CA ARG A 36 35.05 3.09 14.57
C ARG A 36 34.79 4.41 15.30
N PRO A 37 35.22 4.57 16.56
CA PRO A 37 35.25 5.90 17.14
C PRO A 37 36.06 6.77 16.18
N ALA A 38 35.50 7.90 15.76
CA ALA A 38 36.22 8.86 14.96
C ALA A 38 37.50 9.21 15.73
N GLU A 39 38.65 8.72 15.26
CA GLU A 39 39.92 9.25 15.72
C GLU A 39 39.90 10.73 15.37
N VAL A 40 39.99 11.56 16.41
CA VAL A 40 40.03 13.01 16.31
C VAL A 40 41.34 13.37 15.61
N GLY A 41 41.30 13.38 14.27
CA GLY A 41 42.42 13.62 13.40
C GLY A 41 42.03 14.56 12.26
N ARG A 42 42.19 15.86 12.51
CA ARG A 42 42.07 17.02 11.59
C ARG A 42 40.66 17.61 11.41
N ARG A 43 40.45 18.72 12.14
CA ARG A 43 39.47 19.76 11.81
C ARG A 43 39.66 20.21 10.36
N ARG A 44 38.69 19.95 9.49
CA ARG A 44 38.49 20.73 8.26
C ARG A 44 37.20 21.52 8.41
N TRP A 45 37.34 22.83 8.31
CA TRP A 45 36.27 23.81 8.34
C TRP A 45 35.31 23.56 7.19
N LEU A 46 34.04 23.26 7.49
CA LEU A 46 32.94 23.39 6.54
C LEU A 46 31.99 24.47 7.08
N ALA A 47 31.66 25.39 6.18
CA ALA A 47 30.90 26.60 6.46
C ALA A 47 29.51 26.27 7.00
N SER A 48 29.20 26.83 8.17
CA SER A 48 27.86 26.85 8.75
C SER A 48 26.95 27.75 7.92
N ILE A 49 25.92 27.17 7.31
CA ILE A 49 24.72 27.92 6.91
C ILE A 49 23.78 27.87 8.11
N SER A 50 23.61 29.01 8.76
CA SER A 50 22.72 29.21 9.90
C SER A 50 21.24 29.03 9.50
N PRO A 51 20.42 28.29 10.27
CA PRO A 51 18.97 28.40 10.16
C PRO A 51 18.46 29.63 10.94
N PRO A 52 17.32 30.23 10.54
CA PRO A 52 16.79 31.41 11.22
C PRO A 52 16.17 31.03 12.57
N VAL A 53 16.44 31.91 13.53
CA VAL A 53 15.94 31.93 14.90
C VAL A 53 14.41 32.01 14.91
N SER A 54 13.77 31.14 15.69
CA SER A 54 12.42 31.37 16.20
C SER A 54 12.45 31.15 17.71
N THR A 55 12.44 32.27 18.41
CA THR A 55 12.42 32.41 19.86
C THR A 55 11.00 32.21 20.37
N SER A 56 10.78 31.20 21.21
CA SER A 56 9.83 31.27 22.32
C SER A 56 10.18 30.16 23.31
N ALA A 57 10.79 30.59 24.41
CA ALA A 57 11.27 29.78 25.51
C ALA A 57 10.18 29.50 26.55
N SER A 58 10.53 28.61 27.49
CA SER A 58 9.94 28.44 28.84
C SER A 58 8.69 27.53 28.87
N THR A 59 8.56 26.51 29.72
CA THR A 59 9.08 26.32 31.08
C THR A 59 9.02 24.81 31.41
N PHE A 60 10.05 24.25 32.04
CA PHE A 60 10.01 23.15 33.06
C PHE A 60 11.42 22.59 33.22
N ALA A 61 12.27 23.38 33.86
CA ALA A 61 13.49 22.91 34.51
C ALA A 61 13.47 23.51 35.91
N HIS A 62 13.31 22.66 36.93
CA HIS A 62 13.92 22.77 38.24
C HIS A 62 13.32 21.70 39.15
N LEU A 63 14.07 20.62 39.38
CA LEU A 63 14.39 20.15 40.73
C LEU A 63 15.62 19.23 40.61
N ARG A 64 16.73 19.76 41.14
CA ARG A 64 18.02 19.10 41.30
C ARG A 64 17.93 18.05 42.41
N GLY A 65 18.51 16.90 42.14
CA GLY A 65 19.19 16.05 43.12
C GLY A 65 20.46 15.55 42.45
N ASN A 66 21.58 16.25 42.67
CA ASN A 66 22.87 15.91 42.10
C ASN A 66 23.49 14.76 42.89
N SER A 67 23.73 13.64 42.21
CA SER A 67 24.85 12.74 42.50
C SER A 67 25.41 12.34 41.12
N PRO A 68 26.72 12.50 40.87
CA PRO A 68 27.30 11.99 39.62
C PRO A 68 27.17 10.46 39.64
N PRO A 69 26.71 9.81 38.56
CA PRO A 69 26.76 8.35 38.52
C PRO A 69 28.23 7.93 38.47
N ASP A 70 28.59 6.97 39.32
CA ASP A 70 29.86 6.26 39.30
C ASP A 70 30.24 5.84 37.87
N GLU A 71 31.43 6.21 37.42
CA GLU A 71 32.02 5.84 36.12
C GLU A 71 32.43 4.34 36.03
N ASN A 72 31.94 3.49 36.93
CA ASN A 72 32.34 2.07 37.02
C ASN A 72 31.31 1.06 36.50
N ASP A 73 30.11 1.48 36.04
CA ASP A 73 29.19 0.55 35.40
C ASP A 73 29.49 0.39 33.90
N THR A 74 30.20 -0.69 33.57
CA THR A 74 30.38 -1.23 32.21
C THR A 74 29.06 -1.80 31.66
N HIS A 75 27.96 -1.07 31.77
CA HIS A 75 26.67 -1.46 31.22
C HIS A 75 26.71 -1.33 29.68
N ARG A 76 26.98 -2.46 29.01
CA ARG A 76 26.78 -2.55 27.56
C ARG A 76 25.31 -2.22 27.26
N PRO A 77 25.03 -1.28 26.33
CA PRO A 77 23.66 -0.88 26.03
C PRO A 77 22.87 -2.08 25.51
N THR A 78 21.72 -2.33 26.12
CA THR A 78 20.83 -3.42 25.72
C THR A 78 20.19 -3.09 24.36
N PRO A 79 19.72 -4.08 23.58
CA PRO A 79 18.98 -3.80 22.34
C PRO A 79 17.76 -2.89 22.54
N LEU A 80 17.13 -2.94 23.72
CA LEU A 80 16.05 -2.05 24.11
C LEU A 80 16.53 -0.61 24.30
N ASP A 81 17.68 -0.39 24.95
CA ASP A 81 18.26 0.95 25.11
C ASP A 81 18.60 1.59 23.76
N VAL A 82 19.12 0.80 22.83
CA VAL A 82 19.40 1.27 21.47
C VAL A 82 18.11 1.64 20.74
N LEU A 83 17.05 0.86 20.89
CA LEU A 83 15.73 1.17 20.32
C LEU A 83 15.15 2.46 20.92
N LEU A 84 15.19 2.62 22.25
CA LEU A 84 14.71 3.82 22.92
C LEU A 84 15.50 5.06 22.52
N LYS A 85 16.82 4.94 22.35
CA LYS A 85 17.68 6.01 21.83
C LYS A 85 17.28 6.37 20.40
N ALA A 86 17.07 5.39 19.52
CA ALA A 86 16.66 5.63 18.14
C ALA A 86 15.31 6.37 18.06
N ILE A 87 14.34 5.98 18.90
CA ILE A 87 13.03 6.65 19.00
C ILE A 87 13.20 8.09 19.50
N ARG A 88 13.97 8.29 20.57
CA ARG A 88 14.20 9.62 21.16
C ARG A 88 14.90 10.58 20.19
N CYS A 89 15.86 10.07 19.42
CA CYS A 89 16.58 10.84 18.40
C CYS A 89 15.82 10.95 17.07
N GLN A 90 14.63 10.37 16.95
CA GLN A 90 13.83 10.33 15.72
C GLN A 90 14.59 9.72 14.52
N GLU A 91 15.49 8.75 14.77
CA GLU A 91 16.28 8.07 13.74
C GLU A 91 15.45 6.96 13.07
N THR A 92 14.53 7.34 12.18
CA THR A 92 13.56 6.43 11.51
C THR A 92 14.21 5.18 10.90
N GLY A 93 15.38 5.35 10.27
CA GLY A 93 16.14 4.26 9.65
C GLY A 93 16.65 3.21 10.64
N ARG A 94 16.83 3.56 11.92
CA ARG A 94 17.35 2.65 12.96
C ARG A 94 16.25 1.99 13.78
N ILE A 95 15.03 2.53 13.79
CA ILE A 95 13.91 2.00 14.59
C ILE A 95 13.61 0.53 14.25
N LEU A 96 13.54 0.17 12.96
CA LEU A 96 13.19 -1.20 12.55
C LEU A 96 14.31 -2.22 12.81
N PRO A 97 15.59 -1.97 12.45
CA PRO A 97 16.69 -2.85 12.84
C PRO A 97 16.82 -3.07 14.34
N THR A 98 16.67 -2.01 15.15
CA THR A 98 16.79 -2.10 16.62
C THR A 98 15.60 -2.82 17.24
N LEU A 99 14.38 -2.58 16.73
CA LEU A 99 13.21 -3.39 17.08
C LEU A 99 13.43 -4.87 16.78
N GLN A 100 14.00 -5.19 15.61
CA GLN A 100 14.30 -6.56 15.26
C GLN A 100 15.29 -7.19 16.24
N ALA A 101 16.38 -6.50 16.54
CA ALA A 101 17.39 -6.96 17.49
C ALA A 101 16.76 -7.28 18.86
N TRP A 102 15.93 -6.38 19.36
CA TRP A 102 15.21 -6.56 20.62
C TRP A 102 14.18 -7.71 20.58
N VAL A 103 13.45 -7.88 19.49
CA VAL A 103 12.51 -9.00 19.35
C VAL A 103 13.25 -10.34 19.28
N GLN A 104 14.44 -10.38 18.69
CA GLN A 104 15.27 -11.58 18.65
C GLN A 104 15.80 -11.97 20.04
N THR A 105 16.11 -11.01 20.92
CA THR A 105 16.48 -11.35 22.31
C THR A 105 15.30 -11.92 23.09
N LEU A 106 14.08 -11.40 22.87
CA LEU A 106 12.85 -11.91 23.49
C LEU A 106 12.48 -13.34 23.06
N VAL A 107 12.90 -13.79 21.88
CA VAL A 107 12.59 -15.12 21.32
C VAL A 107 13.87 -15.95 21.17
N SER A 108 14.94 -15.60 21.89
CA SER A 108 16.20 -16.32 21.83
C SER A 108 16.05 -17.75 22.38
N ASP A 109 16.74 -18.70 21.77
CA ASP A 109 16.86 -20.06 22.32
C ASP A 109 17.69 -20.08 23.61
N ASN A 110 18.50 -19.03 23.86
CA ASN A 110 19.20 -18.85 25.11
C ASN A 110 18.24 -18.31 26.19
N VAL A 111 17.93 -19.17 27.15
CA VAL A 111 17.00 -18.91 28.26
C VAL A 111 17.42 -17.70 29.10
N GLU A 112 18.72 -17.50 29.32
CA GLU A 112 19.21 -16.37 30.14
C GLU A 112 18.96 -15.04 29.44
N VAL A 113 19.30 -14.97 28.15
CA VAL A 113 19.09 -13.77 27.31
C VAL A 113 17.60 -13.46 27.18
N ALA A 114 16.78 -14.49 26.95
CA ALA A 114 15.33 -14.33 26.86
C ALA A 114 14.72 -13.86 28.19
N ASN A 115 15.14 -14.45 29.32
CA ASN A 115 14.65 -14.05 30.65
C ASN A 115 15.06 -12.62 31.01
N ALA A 116 16.30 -12.21 30.72
CA ALA A 116 16.75 -10.85 30.93
C ALA A 116 15.90 -9.85 30.11
N ALA A 117 15.69 -10.13 28.82
CA ALA A 117 14.85 -9.28 27.96
C ALA A 117 13.37 -9.24 28.41
N LEU A 118 12.84 -10.35 28.95
CA LEU A 118 11.49 -10.38 29.53
C LEU A 118 11.40 -9.56 30.81
N GLN A 119 12.42 -9.58 31.66
CA GLN A 119 12.50 -8.74 32.86
C GLN A 119 12.56 -7.26 32.50
N GLU A 120 13.39 -6.88 31.51
CA GLU A 120 13.44 -5.51 30.98
C GLU A 120 12.04 -5.05 30.48
N LEU A 121 11.37 -5.90 29.68
CA LEU A 121 10.03 -5.60 29.17
C LEU A 121 8.99 -5.47 30.29
N ALA A 122 9.10 -6.28 31.36
CA ALA A 122 8.23 -6.20 32.53
C ALA A 122 8.48 -4.94 33.38
N GLY A 123 9.72 -4.45 33.38
CA GLY A 123 10.15 -3.21 34.01
C GLY A 123 9.69 -1.94 33.28
N LEU A 124 9.42 -2.02 31.97
CA LEU A 124 9.02 -0.86 31.17
C LEU A 124 7.71 -0.20 31.64
N PRO A 125 7.72 1.12 31.95
CA PRO A 125 6.51 1.88 32.24
C PRO A 125 5.49 1.79 31.10
N VAL A 126 4.21 1.85 31.45
CA VAL A 126 3.11 1.80 30.45
C VAL A 126 3.25 2.92 29.43
N ALA A 127 3.59 4.14 29.87
CA ALA A 127 3.78 5.29 28.97
C ALA A 127 4.91 5.05 27.96
N THR A 128 6.08 4.58 28.42
CA THR A 128 7.22 4.26 27.54
C THR A 128 6.85 3.19 26.52
N PHE A 129 6.15 2.15 26.95
CA PHE A 129 5.68 1.10 26.05
C PHE A 129 4.73 1.64 24.98
N SER A 130 3.76 2.48 25.37
CA SER A 130 2.86 3.14 24.43
C SER A 130 3.60 4.05 23.45
N GLU A 131 4.70 4.72 23.86
CA GLU A 131 5.53 5.49 22.93
C GLU A 131 6.28 4.60 21.93
N ILE A 132 6.79 3.44 22.34
CA ILE A 132 7.36 2.46 21.41
C ILE A 132 6.32 2.06 20.35
N LEU A 133 5.08 1.79 20.77
CA LEU A 133 4.01 1.48 19.82
C LEU A 133 3.71 2.66 18.90
N ARG A 134 3.64 3.90 19.42
CA ARG A 134 3.38 5.11 18.62
C ARG A 134 4.47 5.33 17.58
N ALA A 135 5.74 5.10 17.93
CA ALA A 135 6.87 5.22 17.01
C ALA A 135 6.81 4.18 15.87
N LEU A 136 6.04 3.09 16.03
CA LEU A 136 5.87 2.03 15.03
C LEU A 136 4.55 2.13 14.26
N ASP A 137 3.72 3.13 14.54
CA ASP A 137 2.44 3.31 13.87
C ASP A 137 2.66 3.66 12.39
N PRO A 138 2.20 2.81 11.44
CA PRO A 138 2.40 3.02 10.01
C PRO A 138 1.60 4.20 9.43
N VAL A 139 0.58 4.69 10.16
CA VAL A 139 -0.21 5.85 9.72
C VAL A 139 0.41 7.16 10.20
N ALA A 140 0.98 7.16 11.42
CA ALA A 140 1.63 8.34 11.98
C ALA A 140 3.07 8.52 11.46
N ASN A 141 3.83 7.44 11.32
CA ASN A 141 5.24 7.46 10.90
C ASN A 141 5.38 6.93 9.48
N LYS A 142 5.03 7.81 8.53
CA LYS A 142 5.06 7.51 7.09
C LYS A 142 6.47 7.15 6.61
N ASP A 143 7.47 7.83 7.18
CA ASP A 143 8.89 7.69 6.85
C ASP A 143 9.50 6.36 7.29
N LEU A 144 8.76 5.48 7.98
CA LEU A 144 9.26 4.13 8.18
C LEU A 144 9.22 3.33 6.87
N ASP A 145 8.19 3.51 6.03
CA ASP A 145 8.05 2.79 4.75
C ASP A 145 8.86 3.46 3.64
N VAL A 146 9.91 2.77 3.20
CA VAL A 146 10.80 3.18 2.10
C VAL A 146 10.03 3.41 0.79
N ALA A 147 8.86 2.76 0.63
CA ALA A 147 8.01 2.93 -0.54
C ALA A 147 6.65 3.55 -0.17
N HIS A 148 6.62 4.45 0.81
CA HIS A 148 5.42 5.22 1.14
C HIS A 148 4.84 5.90 -0.11
N ASP A 149 3.51 5.95 -0.22
CA ASP A 149 2.76 6.50 -1.37
C ASP A 149 2.96 5.83 -2.75
N ILE A 150 3.84 4.82 -2.88
CA ILE A 150 4.09 4.14 -4.14
C ILE A 150 3.19 2.90 -4.33
N ALA A 151 2.39 2.88 -5.40
CA ALA A 151 1.55 1.72 -5.74
C ALA A 151 2.33 0.65 -6.52
N ILE A 152 3.11 -0.19 -5.82
CA ILE A 152 3.94 -1.22 -6.46
C ILE A 152 3.07 -2.27 -7.16
N SER A 153 3.25 -2.37 -8.48
CA SER A 153 2.49 -3.30 -9.32
C SER A 153 3.17 -4.67 -9.49
N PRO A 154 2.44 -5.73 -9.84
CA PRO A 154 3.06 -7.03 -10.16
C PRO A 154 4.09 -6.96 -11.28
N GLY A 155 3.90 -6.05 -12.24
CA GLY A 155 4.83 -5.83 -13.33
C GLY A 155 6.11 -5.19 -12.83
N GLU A 156 6.01 -4.14 -12.01
CA GLU A 156 7.16 -3.46 -11.42
C GLU A 156 8.07 -4.41 -10.64
N MET A 157 7.49 -5.33 -9.84
CA MET A 157 8.24 -6.39 -9.15
C MET A 157 9.03 -7.34 -10.08
N GLN A 158 8.76 -7.34 -11.39
CA GLN A 158 9.50 -8.15 -12.36
C GLN A 158 10.64 -7.39 -13.02
N PHE A 159 10.64 -6.06 -12.95
CA PHE A 159 11.60 -5.19 -13.64
C PHE A 159 12.50 -4.39 -12.68
N THR A 160 12.10 -4.23 -11.42
CA THR A 160 12.81 -3.37 -10.45
C THR A 160 13.06 -4.09 -9.12
N ASN A 161 13.87 -3.49 -8.25
CA ASN A 161 14.18 -4.03 -6.93
C ASN A 161 13.02 -3.88 -5.93
N ALA A 162 11.92 -3.23 -6.34
CA ALA A 162 10.63 -3.21 -5.64
C ALA A 162 10.15 -4.60 -5.17
N HIS A 163 10.58 -5.68 -5.82
CA HIS A 163 10.26 -7.04 -5.41
C HIS A 163 10.81 -7.44 -4.04
N HIS A 164 11.83 -6.74 -3.54
CA HIS A 164 12.35 -6.92 -2.19
C HIS A 164 11.49 -6.22 -1.13
N VAL A 165 10.77 -5.17 -1.50
CA VAL A 165 9.95 -4.38 -0.55
C VAL A 165 8.60 -5.06 -0.28
N VAL A 166 8.14 -5.89 -1.20
CA VAL A 166 6.76 -6.42 -1.22
C VAL A 166 6.73 -7.94 -1.33
N ASP A 167 5.84 -8.58 -0.58
CA ASP A 167 5.64 -10.03 -0.64
C ASP A 167 4.76 -10.49 -1.81
N LYS A 168 4.60 -11.81 -1.94
CA LYS A 168 3.80 -12.46 -3.00
C LYS A 168 2.32 -12.04 -3.07
N PHE A 169 1.77 -11.50 -1.99
CA PHE A 169 0.39 -10.99 -1.91
C PHE A 169 0.30 -9.48 -2.09
N GLY A 170 1.42 -8.83 -2.36
CA GLY A 170 1.47 -7.40 -2.60
C GLY A 170 1.50 -6.56 -1.33
N VAL A 171 1.84 -7.12 -0.17
CA VAL A 171 1.95 -6.33 1.08
C VAL A 171 3.42 -6.02 1.38
N ARG A 172 3.70 -4.85 1.94
CA ARG A 172 5.05 -4.48 2.41
C ARG A 172 5.54 -5.48 3.44
N TYR A 173 6.77 -5.99 3.28
CA TYR A 173 7.38 -6.87 4.28
C TYR A 173 7.51 -6.19 5.63
N GLN A 174 7.81 -4.90 5.63
CA GLN A 174 7.91 -4.09 6.84
C GLN A 174 6.65 -4.11 7.68
N HIS A 175 5.47 -3.83 7.10
CA HIS A 175 4.22 -3.80 7.87
C HIS A 175 3.92 -5.16 8.49
N ARG A 176 4.28 -6.25 7.80
CA ARG A 176 4.15 -7.62 8.35
C ARG A 176 5.15 -7.88 9.47
N PHE A 177 6.40 -7.48 9.29
CA PHE A 177 7.41 -7.61 10.32
C PHE A 177 7.00 -6.84 11.58
N VAL A 178 6.58 -5.58 11.45
CA VAL A 178 6.11 -4.77 12.58
C VAL A 178 4.92 -5.44 13.27
N LEU A 179 3.92 -5.93 12.52
CA LEU A 179 2.79 -6.64 13.12
C LEU A 179 3.24 -7.90 13.90
N ASP A 180 4.07 -8.75 13.29
CA ASP A 180 4.55 -9.98 13.91
C ASP A 180 5.39 -9.67 15.16
N ALA A 181 6.27 -8.66 15.10
CA ALA A 181 7.03 -8.15 16.24
C ALA A 181 6.13 -7.66 17.37
N LEU A 182 5.15 -6.80 17.07
CA LEU A 182 4.22 -6.27 18.05
C LEU A 182 3.37 -7.36 18.69
N LYS A 183 2.97 -8.40 17.95
CA LYS A 183 2.28 -9.57 18.52
C LYS A 183 3.14 -10.30 19.54
N THR A 184 4.42 -10.51 19.24
CA THR A 184 5.37 -11.13 20.17
C THR A 184 5.54 -10.29 21.43
N VAL A 185 5.85 -9.00 21.27
CA VAL A 185 6.12 -8.10 22.41
C VAL A 185 4.87 -7.89 23.27
N THR A 186 3.69 -7.68 22.67
CA THR A 186 2.45 -7.50 23.43
C THR A 186 2.02 -8.78 24.14
N LYS A 187 2.27 -9.96 23.55
CA LYS A 187 2.06 -11.23 24.23
C LYS A 187 3.01 -11.39 25.41
N ALA A 188 4.30 -11.15 25.22
CA ALA A 188 5.29 -11.24 26.30
C ALA A 188 4.97 -10.28 27.46
N ARG A 189 4.60 -9.03 27.14
CA ARG A 189 4.18 -8.03 28.14
C ARG A 189 2.93 -8.48 28.92
N ARG A 190 1.99 -9.13 28.23
CA ARG A 190 0.79 -9.69 28.86
C ARG A 190 1.13 -10.86 29.78
N ASP A 191 1.99 -11.76 29.34
CA ASP A 191 2.42 -12.92 30.13
C ASP A 191 3.17 -12.45 31.40
N GLY A 192 3.85 -11.30 31.34
CA GLY A 192 4.41 -10.58 32.49
C GLY A 192 3.42 -9.77 33.33
N GLY A 193 2.10 -9.93 33.14
CA GLY A 193 1.06 -9.31 33.99
C GLY A 193 0.83 -7.81 33.78
N ARG A 194 1.43 -7.17 32.76
CA ARG A 194 1.25 -5.74 32.49
C ARG A 194 0.10 -5.50 31.49
N ASN A 195 -0.76 -4.55 31.82
CA ASN A 195 -1.93 -4.20 30.99
C ASN A 195 -1.56 -3.22 29.86
N LEU A 196 -2.32 -3.32 28.76
CA LEU A 196 -2.29 -2.40 27.63
C LEU A 196 -3.38 -1.33 27.78
N VAL A 197 -3.12 -0.14 27.24
CA VAL A 197 -4.08 0.97 27.21
C VAL A 197 -4.93 0.89 25.93
N LEU A 198 -6.11 1.52 25.91
CA LEU A 198 -6.97 1.54 24.73
C LEU A 198 -6.27 2.10 23.48
N SER A 199 -5.43 3.14 23.65
CA SER A 199 -4.62 3.72 22.56
C SER A 199 -3.66 2.72 21.94
N ASP A 200 -3.14 1.77 22.72
CA ASP A 200 -2.23 0.73 22.24
C ASP A 200 -2.98 -0.20 21.27
N PHE A 201 -4.22 -0.56 21.60
CA PHE A 201 -5.06 -1.37 20.71
C PHE A 201 -5.42 -0.63 19.42
N GLU A 202 -5.60 0.69 19.45
CA GLU A 202 -5.82 1.48 18.25
C GLU A 202 -4.63 1.39 17.29
N ILE A 203 -3.40 1.50 17.82
CA ILE A 203 -2.17 1.34 17.04
C ILE A 203 -2.04 -0.10 16.50
N LEU A 204 -2.29 -1.12 17.34
CA LEU A 204 -2.25 -2.52 16.92
C LEU A 204 -3.25 -2.82 15.79
N ILE A 205 -4.44 -2.20 15.82
CA ILE A 205 -5.42 -2.27 14.74
C ILE A 205 -4.88 -1.63 13.45
N ARG A 206 -4.20 -0.47 13.54
CA ARG A 206 -3.57 0.19 12.37
C ARG A 206 -2.46 -0.66 11.78
N CYS A 207 -1.58 -1.23 12.61
CA CYS A 207 -0.52 -2.15 12.19
C CYS A 207 -1.10 -3.38 11.49
N ALA A 208 -2.16 -3.98 12.05
CA ALA A 208 -2.85 -5.11 11.43
C ALA A 208 -3.49 -4.73 10.07
N GLY A 209 -4.07 -3.52 9.99
CA GLY A 209 -4.60 -2.95 8.75
C GLY A 209 -3.53 -2.78 7.68
N ALA A 210 -2.37 -2.20 8.04
CA ALA A 210 -1.24 -1.97 7.13
C ALA A 210 -0.58 -3.27 6.66
N ALA A 211 -0.55 -4.30 7.51
CA ALA A 211 -0.11 -5.64 7.15
C ALA A 211 -1.16 -6.41 6.32
N GLY A 212 -2.35 -5.84 6.11
CA GLY A 212 -3.45 -6.47 5.39
C GLY A 212 -4.02 -7.72 6.08
N ASP A 213 -3.79 -7.89 7.39
CA ASP A 213 -4.28 -9.04 8.17
C ASP A 213 -5.58 -8.70 8.89
N LEU A 214 -6.69 -8.97 8.21
CA LEU A 214 -8.02 -8.72 8.74
C LEU A 214 -8.34 -9.58 9.97
N ALA A 215 -7.73 -10.77 10.12
CA ALA A 215 -7.97 -11.60 11.30
C ALA A 215 -7.39 -10.96 12.56
N ASP A 216 -6.18 -10.40 12.45
CA ASP A 216 -5.56 -9.67 13.55
C ASP A 216 -6.30 -8.36 13.87
N VAL A 217 -6.87 -7.67 12.88
CA VAL A 217 -7.78 -6.52 13.12
C VAL A 217 -8.95 -6.91 14.03
N PHE A 218 -9.62 -8.04 13.74
CA PHE A 218 -10.70 -8.53 14.60
C PHE A 218 -10.19 -8.98 15.96
N PHE A 219 -9.03 -9.65 16.00
CA PHE A 219 -8.42 -10.11 17.23
C PHE A 219 -8.17 -8.94 18.18
N PHE A 220 -7.46 -7.90 17.75
CA PHE A 220 -7.16 -6.74 18.58
C PHE A 220 -8.41 -5.97 18.98
N PHE A 221 -9.35 -5.77 18.04
CA PHE A 221 -10.62 -5.13 18.37
C PHE A 221 -11.42 -5.92 19.41
N SER A 222 -11.47 -7.24 19.30
CA SER A 222 -12.17 -8.10 20.27
C SER A 222 -11.40 -8.22 21.59
N ALA A 223 -10.08 -8.16 21.54
CA ALA A 223 -9.21 -8.20 22.70
C ALA A 223 -9.54 -7.06 23.67
N THR A 224 -9.83 -5.85 23.19
CA THR A 224 -10.26 -4.73 24.07
C THR A 224 -11.39 -5.12 25.03
N GLN A 225 -12.33 -5.96 24.62
CA GLN A 225 -13.41 -6.45 25.49
C GLN A 225 -12.90 -7.48 26.52
N ARG A 226 -12.00 -8.37 26.11
CA ARG A 226 -11.36 -9.36 27.01
C ARG A 226 -10.51 -8.68 28.09
N TYR A 227 -9.97 -7.50 27.81
CA TYR A 227 -9.22 -6.68 28.78
C TYR A 227 -10.12 -5.74 29.61
N GLY A 228 -11.45 -5.89 29.56
CA GLY A 228 -12.36 -5.00 30.31
C GLY A 228 -12.43 -3.57 29.78
N LEU A 229 -11.80 -3.27 28.64
CA LEU A 229 -11.83 -1.96 27.97
C LEU A 229 -12.96 -1.85 26.93
N GLY A 230 -13.82 -2.87 26.83
CA GLY A 230 -14.89 -2.92 25.82
C GLY A 230 -15.91 -1.79 25.96
N SER A 231 -16.28 -1.42 27.19
CA SER A 231 -17.17 -0.29 27.48
C SER A 231 -16.51 1.06 27.28
N LYS A 232 -15.17 1.12 27.32
CA LYS A 232 -14.36 2.33 27.13
C LYS A 232 -14.05 2.65 25.67
N ARG A 233 -14.53 1.83 24.72
CA ARG A 233 -14.31 2.06 23.28
C ARG A 233 -14.85 3.42 22.85
N SER A 234 -13.98 4.27 22.33
CA SER A 234 -14.33 5.62 21.89
C SER A 234 -14.76 5.64 20.43
N THR A 235 -15.22 6.82 19.95
CA THR A 235 -15.40 7.10 18.52
C THR A 235 -14.14 6.78 17.73
N ARG A 236 -12.96 7.12 18.26
CA ARG A 236 -11.66 6.87 17.64
C ARG A 236 -11.39 5.37 17.49
N THR A 237 -11.62 4.57 18.53
CA THR A 237 -11.40 3.12 18.47
C THR A 237 -12.28 2.45 17.42
N TRP A 238 -13.56 2.83 17.33
CA TRP A 238 -14.46 2.32 16.29
C TRP A 238 -14.07 2.79 14.89
N ASN A 239 -13.62 4.04 14.77
CA ASN A 239 -13.15 4.60 13.52
C ASN A 239 -11.93 3.83 12.99
N GLU A 240 -10.89 3.61 13.81
CA GLU A 240 -9.71 2.82 13.43
C GLU A 240 -10.07 1.39 13.03
N PHE A 241 -10.99 0.75 13.76
CA PHE A 241 -11.51 -0.56 13.37
C PHE A 241 -12.19 -0.55 11.99
N PHE A 242 -13.01 0.46 11.70
CA PHE A 242 -13.64 0.60 10.39
C PHE A 242 -12.62 0.89 9.29
N LYS A 243 -11.66 1.76 9.57
CA LYS A 243 -10.59 2.07 8.63
C LYS A 243 -9.81 0.83 8.27
N ALA A 244 -9.28 0.09 9.25
CA ALA A 244 -8.50 -1.12 9.01
C ALA A 244 -9.33 -2.21 8.32
N ARG A 245 -10.56 -2.45 8.81
CA ARG A 245 -11.41 -3.53 8.27
C ARG A 245 -11.83 -3.30 6.82
N PHE A 246 -12.25 -2.09 6.49
CA PHE A 246 -12.69 -1.74 5.13
C PHE A 246 -11.57 -1.12 4.30
N MET A 247 -10.36 -1.11 4.85
CA MET A 247 -9.11 -0.58 4.32
C MET A 247 -9.14 0.91 3.96
N THR A 248 -10.00 1.73 4.58
CA THR A 248 -10.34 3.09 4.07
C THR A 248 -9.11 3.92 3.74
N ASP A 249 -8.06 3.78 4.54
CA ASP A 249 -6.81 4.51 4.39
C ASP A 249 -5.90 3.89 3.31
N PRO A 250 -5.19 4.71 2.51
CA PRO A 250 -4.31 4.26 1.43
C PRO A 250 -3.29 3.19 1.81
N VAL A 251 -2.70 3.32 2.99
CA VAL A 251 -1.74 2.37 3.55
C VAL A 251 -2.33 0.96 3.60
N TYR A 252 -3.61 0.78 3.96
CA TYR A 252 -4.21 -0.54 4.14
C TYR A 252 -4.46 -1.31 2.83
N TYR A 253 -4.49 -0.61 1.70
CA TYR A 253 -4.51 -1.24 0.38
C TYR A 253 -3.22 -0.99 -0.41
N GLN A 254 -2.15 -0.59 0.28
CA GLN A 254 -0.80 -0.43 -0.27
C GLN A 254 -0.80 0.51 -1.48
N TYR A 255 -1.60 1.58 -1.41
CA TYR A 255 -1.80 2.58 -2.47
C TYR A 255 -2.38 2.04 -3.79
N HIS A 256 -2.65 0.74 -3.88
CA HIS A 256 -3.10 0.10 -5.10
C HIS A 256 -4.64 0.07 -5.21
N ARG A 257 -5.24 1.13 -5.77
CA ARG A 257 -6.72 1.33 -5.86
C ARG A 257 -7.51 0.14 -6.43
N GLN A 258 -6.95 -0.68 -7.32
CA GLN A 258 -7.67 -1.88 -7.82
C GLN A 258 -8.02 -2.90 -6.71
N ARG A 259 -7.37 -2.82 -5.55
CA ARG A 259 -7.63 -3.69 -4.39
C ARG A 259 -8.90 -3.35 -3.64
N VAL A 260 -9.38 -2.12 -3.77
CA VAL A 260 -10.59 -1.62 -3.10
C VAL A 260 -11.71 -1.29 -4.08
N LEU A 261 -11.42 -1.34 -5.39
CA LEU A 261 -12.40 -1.25 -6.47
C LEU A 261 -13.52 -2.30 -6.34
N TYR A 262 -14.76 -1.84 -6.44
CA TYR A 262 -15.96 -2.67 -6.49
C TYR A 262 -16.03 -3.43 -7.81
N LYS A 263 -16.03 -4.77 -7.76
CA LYS A 263 -16.09 -5.60 -8.97
C LYS A 263 -17.53 -6.02 -9.27
N PRO A 264 -17.92 -6.06 -10.54
CA PRO A 264 -19.25 -6.49 -11.00
C PRO A 264 -19.79 -7.78 -10.37
N ARG A 265 -18.95 -8.81 -10.28
CA ARG A 265 -19.29 -10.11 -9.69
C ARG A 265 -19.97 -9.97 -8.31
N GLU A 266 -19.55 -8.98 -7.52
CA GLU A 266 -20.02 -8.82 -6.15
C GLU A 266 -21.42 -8.21 -6.06
N GLY A 267 -21.99 -7.70 -7.15
CA GLY A 267 -23.35 -7.17 -7.19
C GLY A 267 -24.44 -8.23 -7.35
N TYR A 268 -24.06 -9.47 -7.71
CA TYR A 268 -25.00 -10.51 -8.13
C TYR A 268 -26.06 -10.87 -7.07
N LYS A 269 -25.69 -10.91 -5.78
CA LYS A 269 -26.64 -11.29 -4.72
C LYS A 269 -27.51 -10.14 -4.19
N ILE A 270 -27.32 -8.90 -4.67
CA ILE A 270 -27.76 -7.72 -3.91
C ILE A 270 -28.73 -6.82 -4.67
N TYR A 271 -28.47 -6.50 -5.95
CA TYR A 271 -29.26 -5.48 -6.66
C TYR A 271 -29.64 -5.84 -8.10
N PHE A 272 -29.05 -6.90 -8.67
CA PHE A 272 -29.14 -7.13 -10.11
C PHE A 272 -29.41 -8.61 -10.42
N ARG A 273 -30.46 -8.88 -11.21
CA ARG A 273 -30.60 -10.14 -11.95
C ARG A 273 -29.53 -10.17 -13.05
N MET A 274 -28.28 -10.50 -12.70
CA MET A 274 -27.28 -10.83 -13.71
C MET A 274 -27.61 -12.21 -14.28
N PRO A 275 -27.70 -12.37 -15.60
CA PRO A 275 -27.86 -13.69 -16.18
C PRO A 275 -26.77 -14.65 -15.72
N LEU A 276 -27.14 -15.89 -15.40
CA LEU A 276 -26.21 -16.88 -14.84
C LEU A 276 -24.97 -17.10 -15.73
N HIS A 277 -25.10 -17.02 -17.06
CA HIS A 277 -23.96 -17.16 -17.98
C HIS A 277 -22.90 -16.06 -17.79
N ASN A 278 -23.33 -14.82 -17.55
CA ASN A 278 -22.43 -13.69 -17.29
C ASN A 278 -21.73 -13.86 -15.94
N LEU A 279 -22.46 -14.33 -14.94
CA LEU A 279 -21.88 -14.63 -13.64
C LEU A 279 -20.84 -15.76 -13.74
N LYS A 280 -21.14 -16.84 -14.47
CA LYS A 280 -20.17 -17.93 -14.75
C LYS A 280 -18.90 -17.38 -15.39
N ARG A 281 -19.03 -16.49 -16.37
CA ARG A 281 -17.87 -15.86 -17.02
C ARG A 281 -17.06 -15.00 -16.05
N LEU A 282 -17.72 -14.23 -15.19
CA LEU A 282 -17.05 -13.42 -14.15
C LEU A 282 -16.37 -14.30 -13.09
N GLU A 283 -16.96 -15.44 -12.73
CA GLU A 283 -16.35 -16.42 -11.83
C GLU A 283 -15.13 -17.06 -12.48
N SER A 284 -15.21 -17.51 -13.73
CA SER A 284 -14.09 -18.05 -14.49
C SER A 284 -12.95 -17.04 -14.67
N LEU A 285 -13.26 -15.76 -14.89
CA LEU A 285 -12.26 -14.68 -14.94
C LEU A 285 -11.60 -14.43 -13.59
N ARG A 286 -12.37 -14.42 -12.49
CA ARG A 286 -11.82 -14.35 -11.13
C ARG A 286 -10.92 -15.57 -10.86
N HIS A 287 -11.39 -16.74 -11.26
CA HIS A 287 -10.73 -18.01 -11.09
C HIS A 287 -9.36 -18.03 -11.76
N SER A 288 -9.33 -17.83 -13.07
CA SER A 288 -8.09 -17.80 -13.87
C SER A 288 -7.10 -16.75 -13.36
N ARG A 289 -7.55 -15.51 -13.09
CA ARG A 289 -6.68 -14.44 -12.58
C ARG A 289 -6.01 -14.79 -11.26
N ASN A 290 -6.73 -15.46 -10.36
CA ASN A 290 -6.22 -15.76 -9.03
C ASN A 290 -5.42 -17.08 -9.01
N ALA A 291 -5.81 -18.10 -9.78
CA ALA A 291 -5.18 -19.42 -9.75
C ALA A 291 -3.87 -19.41 -10.53
N LEU A 292 -3.88 -18.77 -11.70
CA LEU A 292 -2.71 -18.69 -12.58
C LEU A 292 -1.84 -17.46 -12.31
N GLY A 293 -2.29 -16.52 -11.49
CA GLY A 293 -1.50 -15.34 -11.12
C GLY A 293 -0.29 -15.72 -10.25
N VAL A 294 0.90 -15.24 -10.60
CA VAL A 294 2.13 -15.41 -9.78
C VAL A 294 1.99 -14.70 -8.43
N THR A 295 1.49 -13.46 -8.48
CA THR A 295 1.28 -12.60 -7.31
C THR A 295 -0.20 -12.25 -7.19
N PRO A 296 -1.03 -13.13 -6.62
CA PRO A 296 -2.45 -12.85 -6.46
C PRO A 296 -2.62 -11.84 -5.32
N PHE A 297 -2.54 -10.56 -5.66
CA PHE A 297 -2.75 -9.47 -4.71
C PHE A 297 -4.15 -9.57 -4.08
N ASN A 298 -4.24 -9.26 -2.78
CA ASN A 298 -5.42 -9.40 -1.92
C ASN A 298 -5.75 -10.80 -1.36
N ARG A 299 -4.89 -11.82 -1.49
CA ARG A 299 -5.14 -13.05 -0.73
C ARG A 299 -4.85 -12.88 0.77
N GLN A 300 -5.52 -13.68 1.58
CA GLN A 300 -5.29 -13.75 3.03
C GLN A 300 -4.04 -14.59 3.32
N ARG A 301 -3.19 -14.14 4.25
CA ARG A 301 -1.99 -14.89 4.68
C ARG A 301 -2.36 -16.24 5.31
N HIS A 302 -3.31 -16.21 6.26
CA HIS A 302 -3.76 -17.39 7.01
C HIS A 302 -4.75 -18.28 6.23
N ARG A 303 -5.36 -17.74 5.15
CA ARG A 303 -6.26 -18.46 4.26
C ARG A 303 -5.87 -18.17 2.83
N GLN A 304 -4.79 -18.81 2.38
CA GLN A 304 -4.24 -18.55 1.06
C GLN A 304 -5.24 -18.84 -0.06
N TRP A 305 -6.29 -19.63 0.18
CA TRP A 305 -7.39 -19.88 -0.75
C TRP A 305 -8.46 -18.79 -0.81
N ALA A 306 -8.47 -17.85 0.14
CA ALA A 306 -9.46 -16.79 0.28
C ALA A 306 -8.90 -15.41 -0.13
N ASP A 307 -9.77 -14.58 -0.70
CA ASP A 307 -9.51 -13.16 -0.97
C ASP A 307 -9.97 -12.31 0.23
N ASN A 308 -9.19 -11.30 0.62
CA ASN A 308 -9.55 -10.26 1.59
C ASN A 308 -10.89 -9.60 1.29
N MET A 309 -11.27 -9.53 0.01
CA MET A 309 -12.55 -8.98 -0.42
C MET A 309 -13.76 -9.74 0.14
N LEU A 310 -13.63 -11.01 0.49
CA LEU A 310 -14.72 -11.80 1.06
C LEU A 310 -15.14 -11.27 2.45
N TRP A 311 -14.20 -10.81 3.27
CA TRP A 311 -14.46 -10.23 4.60
C TRP A 311 -15.04 -8.82 4.55
N LYS A 312 -14.59 -8.01 3.61
CA LYS A 312 -15.02 -6.61 3.42
C LYS A 312 -16.48 -6.50 2.98
N ARG A 313 -17.03 -7.57 2.39
CA ARG A 313 -18.25 -7.50 1.56
C ARG A 313 -19.41 -8.34 2.08
N LYS A 314 -19.32 -8.86 3.31
CA LYS A 314 -20.50 -9.39 4.03
C LYS A 314 -21.47 -8.22 4.23
N LYS A 315 -22.54 -8.17 3.44
CA LYS A 315 -23.57 -7.10 3.54
C LYS A 315 -24.65 -7.42 4.56
N THR A 316 -24.92 -8.70 4.81
CA THR A 316 -25.93 -9.18 5.75
C THR A 316 -25.29 -9.93 6.92
N GLY A 317 -26.02 -10.01 8.02
CA GLY A 317 -25.57 -10.68 9.25
C GLY A 317 -24.69 -9.83 10.16
N PHE A 318 -24.30 -10.43 11.28
CA PHE A 318 -23.59 -9.78 12.39
C PHE A 318 -22.25 -9.15 11.98
N GLN A 319 -21.60 -9.73 10.96
CA GLN A 319 -20.31 -9.28 10.45
C GLN A 319 -20.44 -8.16 9.40
N SER A 320 -21.64 -7.72 9.04
CA SER A 320 -21.81 -6.66 8.05
C SER A 320 -21.39 -5.29 8.56
N TYR A 321 -20.97 -4.40 7.65
CA TYR A 321 -20.62 -3.04 8.04
C TYR A 321 -21.79 -2.34 8.74
N PHE A 322 -23.01 -2.47 8.21
CA PHE A 322 -24.20 -1.89 8.82
C PHE A 322 -24.49 -2.45 10.22
N ALA A 323 -24.27 -3.74 10.46
CA ALA A 323 -24.41 -4.32 11.80
C ALA A 323 -23.35 -3.78 12.77
N HIS A 324 -22.10 -3.61 12.32
CA HIS A 324 -21.07 -2.97 13.12
C HIS A 324 -21.35 -1.49 13.37
N TRP A 325 -21.88 -0.77 12.37
CA TRP A 325 -22.30 0.62 12.50
C TRP A 325 -23.43 0.80 13.50
N ARG A 326 -24.42 -0.10 13.47
CA ARG A 326 -25.50 -0.12 14.47
C ARG A 326 -24.93 -0.38 15.87
N ARG A 327 -23.98 -1.30 16.00
CA ARG A 327 -23.32 -1.57 17.29
C ARG A 327 -22.53 -0.38 17.80
N SER A 328 -21.75 0.29 16.96
CA SER A 328 -21.01 1.49 17.38
C SER A 328 -21.98 2.57 17.86
N LYS A 329 -23.10 2.79 17.15
CA LYS A 329 -24.15 3.70 17.58
C LYS A 329 -24.75 3.31 18.93
N ASN A 330 -25.06 2.02 19.13
CA ASN A 330 -25.61 1.51 20.39
C ASN A 330 -24.62 1.61 21.56
N SER A 331 -23.31 1.64 21.27
CA SER A 331 -22.26 1.89 22.25
C SER A 331 -22.08 3.38 22.61
N GLY A 332 -22.96 4.27 22.14
CA GLY A 332 -22.89 5.70 22.47
C GLY A 332 -21.81 6.48 21.72
N VAL A 333 -21.30 5.96 20.61
CA VAL A 333 -20.27 6.63 19.80
C VAL A 333 -20.79 7.95 19.25
N LEU A 334 -20.08 9.05 19.56
CA LEU A 334 -20.36 10.37 19.00
C LEU A 334 -20.08 10.38 17.50
N LEU A 335 -21.07 10.84 16.73
CA LEU A 335 -20.93 11.04 15.29
C LEU A 335 -20.16 12.32 15.03
N ASN A 336 -18.90 12.21 14.61
CA ASN A 336 -18.10 13.30 14.07
C ASN A 336 -17.94 13.15 12.55
N GLU A 337 -17.39 14.18 11.90
CA GLU A 337 -17.15 14.20 10.46
C GLU A 337 -16.24 13.05 10.04
N GLU A 338 -15.16 12.80 10.78
CA GLU A 338 -14.21 11.72 10.48
C GLU A 338 -14.89 10.36 10.37
N LEU A 339 -15.71 10.01 11.35
CA LEU A 339 -16.43 8.75 11.37
C LEU A 339 -17.44 8.70 10.22
N LEU A 340 -18.12 9.81 9.88
CA LEU A 340 -19.02 9.87 8.72
C LEU A 340 -18.27 9.67 7.39
N CYS A 341 -17.08 10.24 7.24
CA CYS A 341 -16.22 10.06 6.07
C CYS A 341 -15.72 8.61 5.95
N THR A 342 -15.24 8.01 7.04
CA THR A 342 -14.90 6.59 7.08
C THR A 342 -16.12 5.72 6.75
N THR A 343 -17.30 6.10 7.25
CA THR A 343 -18.57 5.42 7.00
C THR A 343 -18.98 5.49 5.53
N LEU A 344 -18.77 6.64 4.87
CA LEU A 344 -19.01 6.83 3.45
C LEU A 344 -18.19 5.83 2.62
N ILE A 345 -16.87 5.79 2.87
CA ILE A 345 -15.93 4.92 2.17
C ILE A 345 -16.20 3.44 2.48
N ALA A 346 -16.46 3.09 3.74
CA ALA A 346 -16.75 1.73 4.16
C ALA A 346 -18.07 1.21 3.53
N PHE A 347 -19.12 2.03 3.50
CA PHE A 347 -20.35 1.66 2.78
C PHE A 347 -20.10 1.46 1.29
N ALA A 348 -19.29 2.33 0.65
CA ALA A 348 -18.95 2.19 -0.76
C ALA A 348 -18.24 0.86 -1.05
N ARG A 349 -17.24 0.50 -0.24
CA ARG A 349 -16.46 -0.74 -0.39
C ARG A 349 -17.24 -1.99 -0.04
N SER A 350 -18.21 -1.86 0.87
CA SER A 350 -19.20 -2.91 1.11
C SER A 350 -20.20 -3.04 -0.05
N GLY A 351 -20.39 -2.00 -0.87
CA GLY A 351 -21.34 -1.94 -1.99
C GLY A 351 -22.75 -1.48 -1.61
N SER A 352 -22.90 -0.65 -0.57
CA SER A 352 -24.18 -0.26 0.03
C SER A 352 -24.60 1.17 -0.35
N PHE A 353 -24.98 1.39 -1.61
CA PHE A 353 -25.37 2.72 -2.11
C PHE A 353 -26.55 3.34 -1.34
N GLN A 354 -27.57 2.53 -0.98
CA GLN A 354 -28.73 2.99 -0.24
C GLN A 354 -28.36 3.60 1.13
N HIS A 355 -27.40 2.98 1.83
CA HIS A 355 -26.92 3.48 3.11
C HIS A 355 -26.08 4.75 2.95
N ILE A 356 -25.29 4.88 1.89
CA ILE A 356 -24.59 6.13 1.55
C ILE A 356 -25.61 7.27 1.39
N ARG A 357 -26.63 7.06 0.54
CA ARG A 357 -27.68 8.05 0.28
C ARG A 357 -28.46 8.42 1.55
N GLY A 358 -28.93 7.42 2.29
CA GLY A 358 -29.84 7.64 3.42
C GLY A 358 -29.14 8.07 4.72
N ILE A 359 -28.05 7.40 5.09
CA ILE A 359 -27.40 7.60 6.39
C ILE A 359 -26.37 8.72 6.33
N VAL A 360 -25.47 8.67 5.37
CA VAL A 360 -24.33 9.59 5.34
C VAL A 360 -24.72 10.91 4.67
N LEU A 361 -25.19 10.87 3.43
CA LEU A 361 -25.48 12.10 2.67
C LEU A 361 -26.73 12.80 3.21
N LYS A 362 -27.88 12.14 3.23
CA LYS A 362 -29.15 12.77 3.66
C LYS A 362 -29.18 13.10 5.15
N ARG A 363 -28.95 12.13 6.05
CA ARG A 363 -29.00 12.37 7.51
C ARG A 363 -27.73 13.02 8.08
N GLY A 364 -26.57 12.76 7.49
CA GLY A 364 -25.30 13.33 7.94
C GLY A 364 -25.15 14.79 7.54
N PHE A 365 -25.34 15.08 6.25
CA PHE A 365 -25.02 16.36 5.62
C PHE A 365 -26.20 17.06 4.91
N GLY A 366 -27.41 16.52 4.97
CA GLY A 366 -28.58 17.13 4.30
C GLY A 366 -28.55 17.05 2.77
N ILE A 367 -27.66 16.24 2.19
CA ILE A 367 -27.49 16.13 0.74
C ILE A 367 -28.45 15.06 0.20
N GLY A 368 -29.37 15.48 -0.66
CA GLY A 368 -30.28 14.65 -1.42
C GLY A 368 -29.67 14.17 -2.73
N LEU A 369 -29.89 12.88 -3.04
CA LEU A 369 -29.59 12.29 -4.35
C LEU A 369 -30.86 11.73 -4.96
N VAL A 370 -31.26 12.27 -6.10
CA VAL A 370 -32.38 11.76 -6.90
C VAL A 370 -31.81 11.17 -8.19
N GLU A 371 -32.15 9.91 -8.45
CA GLU A 371 -31.69 9.17 -9.63
C GLU A 371 -32.80 9.22 -10.69
N ASP A 372 -32.49 9.73 -11.88
CA ASP A 372 -33.36 9.58 -13.04
C ASP A 372 -33.26 8.13 -13.53
N ARG A 373 -34.38 7.40 -13.50
CA ARG A 373 -34.44 5.98 -13.89
C ARG A 373 -34.18 5.75 -15.37
N LYS A 374 -34.40 6.75 -16.24
CA LYS A 374 -34.23 6.61 -17.70
C LYS A 374 -32.77 6.78 -18.11
N THR A 375 -32.14 7.87 -17.67
CA THR A 375 -30.76 8.19 -18.03
C THR A 375 -29.73 7.61 -17.04
N GLY A 376 -30.18 7.26 -15.83
CA GLY A 376 -29.30 6.86 -14.73
C GLY A 376 -28.41 7.99 -14.22
N THR A 377 -28.75 9.23 -14.57
CA THR A 377 -28.06 10.43 -14.06
C THR A 377 -28.60 10.79 -12.69
N PHE A 378 -27.78 11.48 -11.90
CA PHE A 378 -28.15 11.91 -10.56
C PHE A 378 -28.28 13.42 -10.53
N THR A 379 -29.32 13.90 -9.87
CA THR A 379 -29.43 15.29 -9.44
C THR A 379 -29.07 15.38 -7.96
N VAL A 380 -28.14 16.28 -7.65
CA VAL A 380 -27.65 16.55 -6.29
C VAL A 380 -28.32 17.82 -5.80
N SER A 381 -28.90 17.81 -4.61
CA SER A 381 -29.56 18.99 -4.04
C SER A 381 -29.50 18.98 -2.51
N GLY A 382 -29.69 20.16 -1.91
CA GLY A 382 -29.73 20.31 -0.46
C GLY A 382 -28.36 20.27 0.22
N PHE A 383 -28.31 20.85 1.41
CA PHE A 383 -27.19 20.79 2.34
C PHE A 383 -27.72 21.08 3.74
N LYS A 384 -26.91 20.80 4.77
CA LYS A 384 -27.25 21.10 6.14
C LYS A 384 -26.33 22.21 6.66
N ALA A 385 -26.90 23.29 7.18
CA ALA A 385 -26.10 24.30 7.86
C ALA A 385 -25.54 23.75 9.19
N PHE A 386 -24.28 24.04 9.47
CA PHE A 386 -23.62 23.70 10.73
C PHE A 386 -23.22 24.97 11.45
N ARG A 387 -23.34 24.97 12.79
CA ARG A 387 -22.76 26.02 13.61
C ARG A 387 -21.23 25.95 13.53
N PRO A 388 -20.50 27.09 13.62
CA PRO A 388 -19.05 27.09 13.73
C PRO A 388 -18.57 26.18 14.86
N GLY A 389 -17.49 25.42 14.63
CA GLY A 389 -16.94 24.48 15.61
C GLY A 389 -17.71 23.16 15.79
N ASN A 390 -18.77 22.92 15.01
CA ASN A 390 -19.48 21.64 15.07
C ASN A 390 -18.56 20.49 14.60
N PRO A 391 -18.36 19.42 15.38
CA PRO A 391 -17.48 18.30 15.00
C PRO A 391 -17.96 17.50 13.79
N ARG A 392 -19.16 17.79 13.27
CA ARG A 392 -19.74 17.20 12.05
C ARG A 392 -19.70 18.14 10.85
N ALA A 393 -19.23 19.37 11.02
CA ALA A 393 -19.09 20.30 9.92
C ALA A 393 -18.16 19.70 8.84
N PRO A 394 -18.55 19.75 7.55
CA PRO A 394 -17.69 19.30 6.48
C PRO A 394 -16.37 20.06 6.42
N THR A 395 -15.32 19.33 6.09
CA THR A 395 -13.99 19.83 5.74
C THR A 395 -13.55 19.20 4.43
N GLU A 396 -12.32 19.46 4.02
CA GLU A 396 -11.65 18.80 2.89
C GLU A 396 -11.68 17.26 3.00
N ARG A 397 -11.79 16.73 4.23
CA ARG A 397 -11.93 15.29 4.48
C ARG A 397 -13.17 14.71 3.82
N LEU A 398 -14.29 15.43 3.83
CA LEU A 398 -15.51 14.99 3.13
C LEU A 398 -15.31 14.95 1.61
N LEU A 399 -14.66 15.96 1.03
CA LEU A 399 -14.37 16.01 -0.41
C LEU A 399 -13.51 14.80 -0.84
N ASN A 400 -12.45 14.50 -0.09
CA ASN A 400 -11.62 13.32 -0.30
C ASN A 400 -12.41 12.01 -0.14
N ALA A 401 -13.26 11.92 0.88
CA ALA A 401 -14.07 10.72 1.12
C ALA A 401 -15.13 10.48 0.02
N ILE A 402 -15.70 11.54 -0.56
CA ILE A 402 -16.60 11.47 -1.72
C ILE A 402 -15.85 10.85 -2.90
N VAL A 403 -14.67 11.38 -3.24
CA VAL A 403 -13.86 10.86 -4.35
C VAL A 403 -13.49 9.39 -4.13
N GLU A 404 -13.02 9.01 -2.95
CA GLU A 404 -12.70 7.61 -2.62
C GLU A 404 -13.92 6.68 -2.69
N ALA A 405 -15.04 7.09 -2.10
CA ALA A 405 -16.24 6.28 -2.03
C ALA A 405 -16.84 6.06 -3.43
N PHE A 406 -17.09 7.14 -4.18
CA PHE A 406 -17.71 7.03 -5.49
C PHE A 406 -16.72 6.53 -6.56
N GLY A 407 -15.43 6.82 -6.42
CA GLY A 407 -14.35 6.25 -7.22
C GLY A 407 -14.28 4.73 -7.09
N SER A 408 -14.26 4.20 -5.86
CA SER A 408 -14.25 2.75 -5.64
C SER A 408 -15.51 2.05 -6.18
N MET A 409 -16.65 2.73 -6.23
CA MET A 409 -17.89 2.25 -6.86
C MET A 409 -17.95 2.46 -8.38
N MET A 410 -16.94 3.12 -8.97
CA MET A 410 -16.84 3.55 -10.36
C MET A 410 -17.99 4.47 -10.81
N ARG A 411 -18.41 5.38 -9.94
CA ARG A 411 -19.42 6.41 -10.21
C ARG A 411 -18.74 7.79 -10.31
N ILE A 412 -17.81 7.92 -11.25
CA ILE A 412 -16.91 9.09 -11.37
C ILE A 412 -17.68 10.39 -11.67
N ARG A 413 -18.69 10.35 -12.55
CA ARG A 413 -19.53 11.54 -12.82
C ARG A 413 -20.24 12.05 -11.58
N LEU A 414 -20.84 11.14 -10.81
CA LEU A 414 -21.49 11.48 -9.54
C LEU A 414 -20.49 12.00 -8.51
N ALA A 415 -19.27 11.44 -8.48
CA ALA A 415 -18.20 11.93 -7.62
C ALA A 415 -17.87 13.40 -7.94
N CYS A 416 -17.70 13.73 -9.22
CA CYS A 416 -17.43 15.10 -9.69
C CYS A 416 -18.58 16.07 -9.34
N GLN A 417 -19.83 15.68 -9.61
CA GLN A 417 -21.01 16.49 -9.27
C GLN A 417 -21.13 16.74 -7.76
N LEU A 418 -20.93 15.71 -6.94
CA LEU A 418 -20.95 15.85 -5.48
C LEU A 418 -19.79 16.71 -4.97
N LEU A 419 -18.61 16.56 -5.56
CA LEU A 419 -17.42 17.33 -5.20
C LEU A 419 -17.67 18.83 -5.40
N ILE A 420 -18.15 19.22 -6.59
CA ILE A 420 -18.48 20.61 -6.93
C ILE A 420 -19.63 21.13 -6.05
N HIS A 421 -20.70 20.34 -5.88
CA HIS A 421 -21.83 20.72 -5.04
C HIS A 421 -21.44 20.97 -3.59
N VAL A 422 -20.64 20.08 -2.99
CA VAL A 422 -20.22 20.20 -1.58
C VAL A 422 -19.23 21.36 -1.42
N SER A 423 -18.30 21.54 -2.36
CA SER A 423 -17.39 22.69 -2.37
C SER A 423 -18.15 24.01 -2.36
N ASN A 424 -19.15 24.15 -3.25
CA ASN A 424 -19.96 25.37 -3.34
C ASN A 424 -20.91 25.55 -2.15
N ALA A 425 -21.56 24.48 -1.69
CA ALA A 425 -22.55 24.56 -0.61
C ALA A 425 -21.92 24.88 0.76
N TYR A 426 -20.71 24.38 1.01
CA TYR A 426 -19.99 24.59 2.28
C TYR A 426 -18.85 25.60 2.17
N GLN A 427 -18.60 26.18 0.99
CA GLN A 427 -17.50 27.12 0.73
C GLN A 427 -16.13 26.55 1.10
N ILE A 428 -15.89 25.28 0.73
CA ILE A 428 -14.63 24.57 0.98
C ILE A 428 -13.87 24.47 -0.34
N PRO A 429 -12.65 25.00 -0.45
CA PRO A 429 -11.85 24.86 -1.66
C PRO A 429 -11.54 23.38 -1.90
N ILE A 430 -11.54 22.95 -3.16
CA ILE A 430 -11.19 21.57 -3.50
C ILE A 430 -9.66 21.45 -3.49
N PRO A 431 -9.07 20.61 -2.61
CA PRO A 431 -7.62 20.45 -2.56
C PRO A 431 -7.05 19.85 -3.86
N PRO A 432 -5.82 20.23 -4.23
CA PRO A 432 -5.07 19.60 -5.33
C PRO A 432 -5.06 18.07 -5.27
N GLU A 433 -4.83 17.51 -4.08
CA GLU A 433 -4.79 16.06 -3.86
C GLU A 433 -6.12 15.38 -4.19
N THR A 434 -7.26 16.05 -3.94
CA THR A 434 -8.59 15.53 -4.23
C THR A 434 -8.83 15.43 -5.73
N TRP A 435 -8.39 16.43 -6.50
CA TRP A 435 -8.42 16.41 -7.96
C TRP A 435 -7.53 15.30 -8.53
N CYS A 436 -6.28 15.22 -8.07
CA CYS A 436 -5.36 14.16 -8.44
C CYS A 436 -5.93 12.77 -8.09
N ASN A 437 -6.61 12.62 -6.96
CA ASN A 437 -7.27 11.37 -6.59
C ASN A 437 -8.45 11.04 -7.51
N LEU A 438 -9.27 12.04 -7.88
CA LEU A 438 -10.40 11.85 -8.80
C LEU A 438 -9.93 11.42 -10.19
N LEU A 439 -8.87 12.05 -10.71
CA LEU A 439 -8.23 11.69 -11.97
C LEU A 439 -7.71 10.24 -11.94
N ASN A 440 -7.00 9.87 -10.87
CA ASN A 440 -6.50 8.51 -10.67
C ASN A 440 -7.63 7.47 -10.63
N TRP A 441 -8.73 7.76 -9.93
CA TRP A 441 -9.90 6.90 -9.90
C TRP A 441 -10.57 6.81 -11.28
N ALA A 442 -10.70 7.91 -12.01
CA ALA A 442 -11.23 7.92 -13.37
C ALA A 442 -10.42 7.00 -14.29
N TYR A 443 -9.09 7.08 -14.23
CA TYR A 443 -8.20 6.22 -14.99
C TYR A 443 -8.35 4.74 -14.61
N VAL A 444 -8.25 4.40 -13.32
CA VAL A 444 -8.40 3.03 -12.82
C VAL A 444 -9.74 2.45 -13.25
N CYS A 445 -10.81 3.25 -13.19
CA CYS A 445 -12.12 2.83 -13.64
C CYS A 445 -12.18 2.64 -15.15
N GLY A 446 -11.56 3.52 -15.94
CA GLY A 446 -11.54 3.52 -17.40
C GLY A 446 -10.72 2.39 -18.04
N VAL A 447 -9.87 1.69 -17.27
CA VAL A 447 -9.09 0.56 -17.79
C VAL A 447 -10.01 -0.50 -18.43
N LYS A 448 -9.63 -0.96 -19.64
CA LYS A 448 -10.40 -1.90 -20.47
C LYS A 448 -10.85 -3.15 -19.73
N SER A 449 -10.03 -3.72 -18.85
CA SER A 449 -10.37 -4.92 -18.09
C SER A 449 -11.53 -4.70 -17.11
N ASN A 450 -11.56 -3.54 -16.44
CA ASN A 450 -12.62 -3.17 -15.51
C ASN A 450 -13.91 -2.83 -16.26
N GLN A 451 -13.80 -2.07 -17.36
CA GLN A 451 -14.94 -1.75 -18.23
C GLN A 451 -15.55 -3.01 -18.88
N ARG A 452 -14.73 -3.96 -19.33
CA ARG A 452 -15.20 -5.25 -19.88
C ARG A 452 -15.99 -6.05 -18.85
N GLN A 453 -15.51 -6.13 -17.61
CA GLN A 453 -16.25 -6.80 -16.54
C GLN A 453 -17.58 -6.11 -16.26
N ARG A 454 -17.63 -4.78 -16.37
CA ARG A 454 -18.87 -4.01 -16.16
C ARG A 454 -19.93 -4.25 -17.21
N ARG A 455 -19.54 -4.45 -18.46
CA ARG A 455 -20.50 -4.76 -19.55
C ARG A 455 -21.35 -6.01 -19.28
N PHE A 456 -20.91 -6.90 -18.39
CA PHE A 456 -21.70 -8.06 -17.96
C PHE A 456 -22.86 -7.70 -17.02
N MET A 457 -22.94 -6.44 -16.54
CA MET A 457 -24.03 -5.91 -15.73
C MET A 457 -25.03 -5.13 -16.61
N TYR A 458 -26.10 -5.79 -17.06
CA TYR A 458 -27.11 -5.17 -17.93
C TYR A 458 -27.88 -4.00 -17.30
N PHE A 459 -27.93 -3.92 -15.97
CA PHE A 459 -28.73 -2.94 -15.22
C PHE A 459 -27.92 -1.77 -14.63
N PHE A 460 -26.61 -1.70 -14.88
CA PHE A 460 -25.84 -0.56 -14.42
C PHE A 460 -26.06 0.62 -15.38
N PRO A 461 -26.36 1.83 -14.87
CA PRO A 461 -26.68 2.95 -15.74
C PRO A 461 -25.50 3.33 -16.64
N LEU A 462 -25.80 3.77 -17.87
CA LEU A 462 -24.81 4.25 -18.85
C LEU A 462 -23.90 5.34 -18.27
N SER A 463 -24.41 6.13 -17.32
CA SER A 463 -23.67 7.15 -16.56
C SER A 463 -22.47 6.60 -15.76
N SER A 464 -22.38 5.28 -15.56
CA SER A 464 -21.27 4.60 -14.89
C SER A 464 -20.16 4.13 -15.82
N ASN A 465 -20.33 4.28 -17.14
CA ASN A 465 -19.27 4.01 -18.10
C ASN A 465 -18.22 5.13 -18.00
N VAL A 466 -16.99 4.74 -17.71
CA VAL A 466 -15.86 5.67 -17.61
C VAL A 466 -15.05 5.53 -18.89
N THR A 467 -15.06 6.58 -19.70
CA THR A 467 -14.32 6.67 -20.95
C THR A 467 -12.97 7.35 -20.72
N THR A 468 -12.04 7.17 -21.65
CA THR A 468 -10.76 7.92 -21.64
C THR A 468 -10.98 9.42 -21.83
N SER A 469 -12.08 9.84 -22.45
CA SER A 469 -12.46 11.27 -22.55
C SER A 469 -12.78 11.88 -21.19
N MET A 470 -13.42 11.13 -20.30
CA MET A 470 -13.68 11.61 -18.93
C MET A 470 -12.39 11.90 -18.16
N VAL A 471 -11.32 11.13 -18.41
CA VAL A 471 -10.02 11.38 -17.78
C VAL A 471 -9.42 12.70 -18.28
N THR A 472 -9.51 12.99 -19.58
CA THR A 472 -9.01 14.26 -20.12
C THR A 472 -9.89 15.44 -19.70
N GLU A 473 -11.21 15.28 -19.66
CA GLU A 473 -12.11 16.33 -19.15
C GLU A 473 -11.78 16.72 -17.70
N ILE A 474 -11.51 15.73 -16.84
CA ILE A 474 -11.09 15.98 -15.46
C ILE A 474 -9.72 16.68 -15.42
N TRP A 475 -8.78 16.24 -16.25
CA TRP A 475 -7.46 16.87 -16.38
C TRP A 475 -7.56 18.34 -16.78
N ASP A 476 -8.32 18.63 -17.84
CA ASP A 476 -8.53 19.99 -18.35
C ASP A 476 -9.22 20.85 -17.29
N THR A 477 -10.21 20.30 -16.58
CA THR A 477 -10.92 21.00 -15.50
C THR A 477 -9.99 21.34 -14.34
N MET A 478 -9.18 20.38 -13.87
CA MET A 478 -8.30 20.62 -12.71
C MET A 478 -7.14 21.57 -13.05
N THR A 479 -6.62 21.55 -14.28
CA THR A 479 -5.48 22.38 -14.70
C THR A 479 -5.89 23.78 -15.17
N SER A 480 -7.12 23.94 -15.65
CA SER A 480 -7.63 25.24 -16.10
C SER A 480 -8.14 26.10 -14.95
N LYS A 481 -8.35 27.40 -15.22
CA LYS A 481 -9.10 28.29 -14.33
C LYS A 481 -10.52 27.71 -14.10
N PRO A 482 -11.04 27.72 -12.86
CA PRO A 482 -10.53 28.45 -11.69
C PRO A 482 -9.52 27.68 -10.81
N TYR A 483 -9.30 26.38 -11.04
CA TYR A 483 -8.60 25.53 -10.07
C TYR A 483 -7.06 25.56 -10.20
N ASN A 484 -6.52 25.65 -11.42
CA ASN A 484 -5.08 25.77 -11.70
C ASN A 484 -4.19 24.80 -10.90
N VAL A 485 -4.64 23.55 -10.73
CA VAL A 485 -3.96 22.54 -9.93
C VAL A 485 -2.66 22.11 -10.61
N GLN A 486 -1.55 22.14 -9.87
CA GLN A 486 -0.28 21.54 -10.29
C GLN A 486 -0.36 20.00 -10.16
N PRO A 487 -0.32 19.25 -11.28
CA PRO A 487 -0.44 17.79 -11.23
C PRO A 487 0.78 17.13 -10.59
N SER A 488 0.55 16.02 -9.87
CA SER A 488 1.63 15.17 -9.38
C SER A 488 2.20 14.27 -10.49
N PHE A 489 3.38 13.66 -10.26
CA PHE A 489 3.96 12.69 -11.19
C PHE A 489 2.98 11.57 -11.59
N GLU A 490 2.29 10.97 -10.62
CA GLU A 490 1.26 9.94 -10.88
C GLU A 490 0.13 10.46 -11.77
N SER A 491 -0.25 11.73 -11.61
CA SER A 491 -1.29 12.38 -12.42
C SER A 491 -0.83 12.57 -13.86
N TYR A 492 0.42 12.98 -14.08
CA TYR A 492 1.02 13.03 -15.42
C TYR A 492 1.06 11.65 -16.07
N ILE A 493 1.49 10.61 -15.36
CA ILE A 493 1.52 9.23 -15.88
C ILE A 493 0.12 8.74 -16.27
N VAL A 494 -0.90 9.08 -15.49
CA VAL A 494 -2.31 8.79 -15.83
C VAL A 494 -2.73 9.50 -17.12
N TYR A 495 -2.38 10.78 -17.26
CA TYR A 495 -2.74 11.58 -18.43
C TYR A 495 -2.01 11.09 -19.70
N ILE A 496 -0.70 10.86 -19.62
CA ILE A 496 0.14 10.30 -20.70
C ILE A 496 -0.46 8.98 -21.21
N ASN A 497 -0.79 8.04 -20.31
CA ASN A 497 -1.40 6.78 -20.72
C ASN A 497 -2.77 6.99 -21.38
N SER A 498 -3.55 7.97 -20.92
CA SER A 498 -4.85 8.31 -21.52
C SER A 498 -4.70 8.88 -22.93
N LEU A 499 -3.69 9.74 -23.17
CA LEU A 499 -3.33 10.25 -24.50
C LEU A 499 -2.89 9.12 -25.44
N ILE A 500 -2.04 8.20 -24.96
CA ILE A 500 -1.61 7.02 -25.71
C ILE A 500 -2.82 6.17 -26.10
N PHE A 501 -3.77 5.94 -25.19
CA PHE A 501 -4.99 5.18 -25.50
C PHE A 501 -5.90 5.90 -26.51
N LYS A 502 -5.91 7.23 -26.51
CA LYS A 502 -6.58 8.06 -27.52
C LYS A 502 -5.80 8.18 -28.84
N ARG A 503 -4.58 7.63 -28.90
CA ARG A 503 -3.66 7.70 -30.06
C ARG A 503 -3.15 9.10 -30.36
N ASN A 504 -3.16 10.00 -29.38
CA ASN A 504 -2.46 11.27 -29.48
C ASN A 504 -1.02 11.08 -29.00
N PHE A 505 -0.17 10.53 -29.87
CA PHE A 505 1.20 10.17 -29.49
C PHE A 505 2.12 11.37 -29.32
N SER A 506 1.97 12.41 -30.13
CA SER A 506 2.81 13.61 -30.06
C SER A 506 2.68 14.28 -28.69
N SER A 507 1.44 14.63 -28.27
CA SER A 507 1.22 15.23 -26.95
C SER A 507 1.64 14.29 -25.81
N ALA A 508 1.53 12.98 -25.98
CA ALA A 508 2.00 12.03 -24.97
C ALA A 508 3.53 12.05 -24.83
N LEU A 509 4.26 12.16 -25.94
CA LEU A 509 5.72 12.28 -25.95
C LEU A 509 6.18 13.62 -25.37
N ASP A 510 5.51 14.71 -25.71
CA ASP A 510 5.82 16.03 -25.17
C ASP A 510 5.65 16.03 -23.65
N MET A 511 4.56 15.45 -23.12
CA MET A 511 4.38 15.29 -21.66
C MET A 511 5.44 14.39 -21.01
N ILE A 512 5.93 13.36 -21.70
CA ILE A 512 7.05 12.53 -21.19
C ILE A 512 8.32 13.38 -21.11
N ARG A 513 8.61 14.12 -22.18
CA ARG A 513 9.81 14.95 -22.34
C ARG A 513 9.85 16.13 -21.36
N ASP A 514 8.71 16.79 -21.16
CA ASP A 514 8.62 18.03 -20.39
C ASP A 514 8.39 17.81 -18.88
N HIS A 515 7.82 16.67 -18.48
CA HIS A 515 7.44 16.42 -17.08
C HIS A 515 7.98 15.11 -16.51
N ALA A 516 7.81 13.99 -17.21
CA ALA A 516 8.17 12.69 -16.64
C ALA A 516 9.70 12.48 -16.55
N VAL A 517 10.44 12.81 -17.62
CA VAL A 517 11.90 12.70 -17.63
C VAL A 517 12.55 13.69 -16.67
N PRO A 518 12.18 14.99 -16.62
CA PRO A 518 12.73 15.92 -15.64
C PRO A 518 12.53 15.48 -14.18
N HIS A 519 11.36 14.89 -13.85
CA HIS A 519 11.13 14.32 -12.53
C HIS A 519 12.08 13.15 -12.22
N TYR A 520 12.29 12.25 -13.17
CA TYR A 520 13.28 11.17 -13.02
C TYR A 520 14.70 11.72 -12.82
N ARG A 521 15.11 12.75 -13.58
CA ARG A 521 16.42 13.40 -13.45
C ARG A 521 16.59 14.12 -12.10
N GLN A 522 15.52 14.68 -11.55
CA GLN A 522 15.55 15.26 -10.20
C GLN A 522 15.83 14.18 -9.15
N LEU A 523 15.16 13.03 -9.23
CA LEU A 523 15.37 11.91 -8.31
C LEU A 523 16.77 11.30 -8.47
N GLU A 524 17.30 11.25 -9.69
CA GLU A 524 18.67 10.83 -9.96
C GLU A 524 19.70 11.75 -9.26
N LYS A 525 19.55 13.07 -9.37
CA LYS A 525 20.40 14.03 -8.66
C LYS A 525 20.32 13.87 -7.14
N GLN A 526 19.11 13.69 -6.60
CA GLN A 526 18.91 13.45 -5.16
C GLN A 526 19.52 12.13 -4.70
N GLN A 527 19.43 11.08 -5.52
CA GLN A 527 20.07 9.80 -5.21
C GLN A 527 21.59 9.97 -5.16
N LEU A 528 22.19 10.62 -6.17
CA LEU A 528 23.63 10.88 -6.19
C LEU A 528 24.06 11.63 -4.94
N GLN A 529 23.34 12.68 -4.55
CA GLN A 529 23.62 13.42 -3.32
C GLN A 529 23.55 12.51 -2.07
N SER A 530 22.52 11.67 -1.95
CA SER A 530 22.41 10.73 -0.83
C SER A 530 23.52 9.68 -0.79
N VAL A 531 24.02 9.24 -1.96
CA VAL A 531 25.16 8.33 -2.06
C VAL A 531 26.44 9.04 -1.61
N PHE A 532 26.66 10.28 -2.04
CA PHE A 532 27.80 11.08 -1.59
C PHE A 532 27.77 11.31 -0.08
N ASP A 533 26.63 11.67 0.48
CA ASP A 533 26.47 11.89 1.93
C ASP A 533 26.75 10.61 2.73
N ASP A 534 26.21 9.46 2.28
CA ASP A 534 26.48 8.16 2.91
C ASP A 534 27.97 7.79 2.87
N VAL A 535 28.65 8.03 1.74
CA VAL A 535 30.09 7.74 1.57
C VAL A 535 30.93 8.67 2.44
N LEU A 536 30.60 9.96 2.52
CA LEU A 536 31.29 10.94 3.37
C LEU A 536 31.10 10.65 4.86
N GLN A 537 29.95 10.09 5.24
CA GLN A 537 29.66 9.67 6.62
C GLN A 537 30.21 8.27 6.95
N GLU A 538 30.91 7.63 6.01
CA GLU A 538 31.45 6.28 6.18
C GLU A 538 30.37 5.26 6.60
N ALA A 539 29.16 5.43 6.08
CA ALA A 539 28.03 4.59 6.44
C ALA A 539 28.29 3.14 6.01
N SER A 540 28.19 2.20 6.96
CA SER A 540 28.34 0.77 6.67
C SER A 540 27.21 0.22 5.79
N GLU A 541 26.04 0.87 5.84
CA GLU A 541 24.85 0.50 5.08
C GLU A 541 24.15 1.73 4.48
N PRO A 542 23.43 1.57 3.36
CA PRO A 542 22.67 2.65 2.75
C PRO A 542 21.67 3.26 3.73
N SER A 543 21.66 4.59 3.85
CA SER A 543 20.71 5.29 4.70
C SER A 543 19.26 5.03 4.27
N HIS A 544 18.33 5.20 5.20
CA HIS A 544 16.91 5.05 4.91
C HIS A 544 16.43 6.06 3.85
N SER A 545 16.93 7.29 3.92
CA SER A 545 16.68 8.34 2.91
C SER A 545 17.10 7.88 1.51
N ARG A 546 18.33 7.38 1.36
CA ARG A 546 18.83 6.82 0.09
C ARG A 546 17.94 5.72 -0.45
N ARG A 547 17.54 4.74 0.38
CA ARG A 547 16.65 3.64 -0.03
C ARG A 547 15.29 4.16 -0.51
N THR A 548 14.79 5.23 0.10
CA THR A 548 13.50 5.84 -0.24
C THR A 548 13.57 6.51 -1.61
N ILE A 549 14.61 7.32 -1.84
CA ILE A 549 14.86 7.97 -3.13
C ILE A 549 15.11 6.93 -4.23
N GLU A 550 15.89 5.88 -3.93
CA GLU A 550 16.10 4.75 -4.85
C GLU A 550 14.77 4.12 -5.28
N SER A 551 13.87 3.88 -4.32
CA SER A 551 12.55 3.29 -4.60
C SER A 551 11.67 4.20 -5.45
N GLN A 552 11.70 5.51 -5.21
CA GLN A 552 11.00 6.51 -6.02
C GLN A 552 11.57 6.61 -7.44
N LYS A 553 12.91 6.64 -7.59
CA LYS A 553 13.58 6.64 -8.89
C LYS A 553 13.22 5.39 -9.71
N GLU A 554 13.24 4.22 -9.09
CA GLU A 554 12.84 2.97 -9.75
C GLU A 554 11.39 2.98 -10.18
N HIS A 555 10.51 3.52 -9.33
CA HIS A 555 9.10 3.69 -9.67
C HIS A 555 8.93 4.59 -10.89
N ALA A 556 9.58 5.76 -10.89
CA ALA A 556 9.51 6.72 -11.98
C ALA A 556 10.01 6.11 -13.30
N TRP A 557 11.18 5.45 -13.27
CA TRP A 557 11.73 4.74 -14.43
C TRP A 557 10.74 3.70 -14.97
N TYR A 558 10.17 2.87 -14.10
CA TYR A 558 9.23 1.83 -14.51
C TYR A 558 7.97 2.42 -15.15
N GLN A 559 7.44 3.51 -14.61
CA GLN A 559 6.24 4.16 -15.17
C GLN A 559 6.53 4.76 -16.55
N ILE A 560 7.69 5.40 -16.76
CA ILE A 560 8.11 5.93 -18.06
C ILE A 560 8.29 4.78 -19.06
N ALA A 561 9.05 3.74 -18.70
CA ALA A 561 9.26 2.54 -19.51
C ALA A 561 7.94 1.89 -19.93
N LYS A 562 6.98 1.81 -19.00
CA LYS A 562 5.64 1.28 -19.25
C LYS A 562 4.82 2.18 -20.18
N CYS A 563 4.93 3.51 -20.08
CA CYS A 563 4.28 4.43 -21.01
C CYS A 563 4.82 4.23 -22.43
N LEU A 564 6.14 4.15 -22.59
CA LEU A 564 6.78 3.88 -23.89
C LEU A 564 6.38 2.50 -24.45
N GLY A 565 6.38 1.46 -23.61
CA GLY A 565 5.91 0.13 -24.02
C GLY A 565 4.44 0.12 -24.45
N ASN A 566 3.57 0.86 -23.74
CA ASN A 566 2.16 1.03 -24.12
C ASN A 566 2.01 1.80 -25.43
N LEU A 567 2.85 2.83 -25.66
CA LEU A 567 2.89 3.60 -26.89
C LEU A 567 3.26 2.70 -28.07
N LEU A 568 4.37 1.97 -27.98
CA LEU A 568 4.83 1.05 -29.02
C LEU A 568 3.79 -0.06 -29.29
N SER A 569 3.19 -0.63 -28.24
CA SER A 569 2.16 -1.66 -28.37
C SER A 569 0.88 -1.12 -29.03
N THR A 570 0.51 0.13 -28.74
CA THR A 570 -0.70 0.76 -29.29
C THR A 570 -0.48 1.17 -30.74
N ALA A 571 0.67 1.76 -31.06
CA ALA A 571 1.07 2.09 -32.43
C ALA A 571 1.15 0.82 -33.31
N SER A 572 1.74 -0.26 -32.79
CA SER A 572 1.85 -1.55 -33.50
C SER A 572 0.51 -2.22 -33.80
N LYS A 573 -0.55 -1.89 -33.06
CA LYS A 573 -1.91 -2.40 -33.29
C LYS A 573 -2.69 -1.57 -34.31
N ASP A 574 -2.28 -0.33 -34.55
CA ASP A 574 -2.97 0.57 -35.47
C ASP A 574 -2.45 0.39 -36.91
N SER A 575 -3.36 0.03 -37.83
CA SER A 575 -2.98 -0.13 -39.23
C SER A 575 -2.52 1.16 -39.91
N ARG A 576 -3.03 2.32 -39.51
CA ARG A 576 -2.64 3.60 -40.12
C ARG A 576 -1.21 3.95 -39.72
N GLN A 577 -0.90 3.80 -38.43
CA GLN A 577 0.43 4.10 -37.90
C GLN A 577 1.49 3.13 -38.41
N ARG A 578 1.15 1.84 -38.57
CA ARG A 578 2.04 0.84 -39.17
C ARG A 578 2.48 1.17 -40.59
N LYS A 579 1.59 1.77 -41.38
CA LYS A 579 1.84 2.11 -42.80
C LYS A 579 2.43 3.51 -42.97
N GLY A 580 2.32 4.37 -41.95
CA GLY A 580 2.77 5.75 -42.01
C GLY A 580 4.19 5.95 -41.46
N ASN A 581 4.67 7.18 -41.60
CA ASN A 581 6.00 7.62 -41.16
C ASN A 581 6.22 7.46 -39.65
N PHE A 582 5.16 7.29 -38.86
CA PHE A 582 5.28 7.08 -37.43
C PHE A 582 6.07 5.80 -37.12
N ALA A 583 5.77 4.69 -37.80
CA ALA A 583 6.44 3.41 -37.54
C ALA A 583 7.87 3.36 -38.09
N THR A 584 8.15 4.02 -39.21
CA THR A 584 9.44 3.98 -39.91
C THR A 584 10.42 5.06 -39.46
N THR A 585 9.92 6.19 -38.96
CA THR A 585 10.74 7.37 -38.63
C THR A 585 10.58 7.75 -37.16
N ALA A 586 9.34 7.98 -36.70
CA ALA A 586 9.13 8.44 -35.33
C ALA A 586 9.54 7.39 -34.28
N ILE A 587 9.20 6.11 -34.47
CA ILE A 587 9.59 5.04 -33.52
C ILE A 587 11.12 4.93 -33.38
N PRO A 588 11.92 4.84 -34.46
CA PRO A 588 13.37 4.91 -34.34
C PRO A 588 13.89 6.13 -33.56
N HIS A 589 13.36 7.32 -33.82
CA HIS A 589 13.74 8.53 -33.05
C HIS A 589 13.37 8.44 -31.57
N ILE A 590 12.18 7.91 -31.25
CA ILE A 590 11.77 7.66 -29.85
C ILE A 590 12.73 6.66 -29.19
N ILE A 591 13.18 5.64 -29.92
CA ILE A 591 14.10 4.63 -29.39
C ILE A 591 15.48 5.24 -29.12
N THR A 592 15.96 6.14 -29.99
CA THR A 592 17.22 6.85 -29.76
C THR A 592 17.11 7.85 -28.61
N GLU A 593 16.00 8.60 -28.53
CA GLU A 593 15.78 9.64 -27.53
C GLU A 593 15.59 9.05 -26.12
N PHE A 594 14.70 8.06 -25.97
CA PHE A 594 14.34 7.48 -24.68
C PHE A 594 15.03 6.14 -24.42
N SER A 595 16.24 5.99 -24.96
CA SER A 595 16.98 4.74 -24.96
C SER A 595 17.23 4.18 -23.54
N GLU A 596 17.36 5.04 -22.54
CA GLU A 596 17.57 4.66 -21.13
C GLU A 596 16.35 4.00 -20.44
N PHE A 597 15.14 4.25 -20.96
CA PHE A 597 13.88 3.74 -20.39
C PHE A 597 13.37 2.49 -21.10
N LEU A 598 14.01 2.11 -22.20
CA LEU A 598 13.60 0.96 -23.00
C LEU A 598 14.36 -0.30 -22.59
N HIS A 599 13.67 -1.44 -22.64
CA HIS A 599 14.27 -2.74 -22.32
C HIS A 599 15.21 -3.23 -23.42
N ASP A 600 16.02 -4.24 -23.10
CA ASP A 600 17.04 -4.89 -23.93
C ASP A 600 16.46 -5.38 -25.27
N GLN A 601 15.21 -5.88 -25.23
CA GLN A 601 14.47 -6.29 -26.42
C GLN A 601 13.30 -5.34 -26.68
N ILE A 602 13.41 -4.56 -27.75
CA ILE A 602 12.35 -3.67 -28.20
C ILE A 602 11.64 -4.34 -29.38
N ARG A 603 10.31 -4.45 -29.30
CA ARG A 603 9.50 -5.07 -30.35
C ARG A 603 8.38 -4.13 -30.78
N TYR A 604 8.30 -3.86 -32.07
CA TYR A 604 7.21 -3.11 -32.67
C TYR A 604 6.87 -3.65 -34.07
N ARG A 605 5.72 -3.27 -34.62
CA ARG A 605 5.24 -3.74 -35.91
C ARG A 605 5.19 -2.60 -36.93
N THR A 606 5.70 -2.86 -38.12
CA THR A 606 5.60 -1.99 -39.31
C THR A 606 4.59 -2.58 -40.30
N SER A 607 4.41 -1.94 -41.46
CA SER A 607 3.65 -2.50 -42.59
C SER A 607 4.27 -3.79 -43.13
N GLN A 608 5.60 -3.88 -43.11
CA GLN A 608 6.38 -4.98 -43.69
C GLN A 608 6.55 -6.17 -42.73
N GLY A 609 6.46 -5.97 -41.42
CA GLY A 609 6.65 -7.07 -40.47
C GLY A 609 6.83 -6.63 -39.04
N TYR A 610 7.45 -7.50 -38.25
CA TYR A 610 7.88 -7.20 -36.89
C TYR A 610 9.35 -6.77 -36.92
N VAL A 611 9.65 -5.69 -36.22
CA VAL A 611 11.02 -5.26 -35.95
C VAL A 611 11.33 -5.63 -34.51
N CYS A 612 12.36 -6.44 -34.34
CA CYS A 612 12.92 -6.83 -33.05
C CYS A 612 14.33 -6.25 -32.97
N LEU A 613 14.54 -5.29 -32.06
CA LEU A 613 15.85 -4.73 -31.81
C LEU A 613 16.37 -5.33 -30.50
N GLU A 614 17.53 -5.96 -30.59
CA GLU A 614 18.29 -6.40 -29.43
C GLU A 614 19.38 -5.38 -29.14
N ARG A 615 19.44 -4.94 -27.88
CA ARG A 615 20.40 -3.96 -27.42
C ARG A 615 21.34 -4.61 -26.43
N SER A 616 22.64 -4.40 -26.65
CA SER A 616 23.65 -4.64 -25.62
C SER A 616 23.53 -3.52 -24.60
N MET A 617 23.00 -3.82 -23.42
CA MET A 617 23.08 -2.92 -22.27
C MET A 617 24.21 -3.39 -21.36
N GLU A 618 25.06 -2.48 -20.91
CA GLU A 618 26.18 -2.80 -20.01
C GLU A 618 25.69 -3.45 -18.71
N VAL A 619 24.55 -2.99 -18.18
CA VAL A 619 23.90 -3.56 -16.99
C VAL A 619 22.44 -3.90 -17.29
N SER A 620 22.14 -5.19 -17.46
CA SER A 620 20.75 -5.65 -17.63
C SER A 620 19.99 -5.59 -16.31
N ARG A 621 18.84 -4.90 -16.27
CA ARG A 621 18.04 -4.72 -15.05
C ARG A 621 17.38 -6.01 -14.55
N PHE A 622 17.19 -7.01 -15.41
CA PHE A 622 16.61 -8.30 -15.04
C PHE A 622 17.19 -9.42 -15.88
N LYS A 623 17.17 -10.64 -15.35
CA LYS A 623 17.50 -11.85 -16.11
C LYS A 623 16.28 -12.75 -16.25
N TRP A 624 16.18 -13.43 -17.38
CA TRP A 624 15.21 -14.50 -17.55
C TRP A 624 15.68 -15.75 -16.81
N VAL A 625 14.80 -16.31 -16.00
CA VAL A 625 15.06 -17.52 -15.21
C VAL A 625 13.87 -18.44 -15.39
N THR A 626 14.15 -19.70 -15.74
CA THR A 626 13.17 -20.78 -15.68
C THR A 626 12.92 -21.16 -14.22
N SER A 627 11.67 -21.12 -13.79
CA SER A 627 11.30 -21.48 -12.43
C SER A 627 10.06 -22.35 -12.45
N VAL A 628 10.08 -23.41 -11.64
CA VAL A 628 8.88 -24.19 -11.35
C VAL A 628 8.21 -23.56 -10.13
N ARG A 629 6.94 -23.20 -10.27
CA ARG A 629 6.12 -22.77 -9.14
C ARG A 629 4.89 -23.65 -8.99
N THR A 630 4.42 -23.75 -7.76
CA THR A 630 3.14 -24.36 -7.44
C THR A 630 2.07 -23.26 -7.36
N THR A 631 0.94 -23.46 -8.02
CA THR A 631 -0.21 -22.54 -7.90
C THR A 631 -0.77 -22.58 -6.48
N LEU A 632 -1.28 -21.44 -6.01
CA LEU A 632 -1.92 -21.39 -4.71
C LEU A 632 -3.34 -21.96 -4.79
N PRO A 633 -3.78 -22.76 -3.81
CA PRO A 633 -5.11 -23.36 -3.81
C PRO A 633 -6.16 -22.26 -3.88
N GLN A 634 -7.28 -22.50 -4.55
CA GLN A 634 -8.30 -21.47 -4.74
C GLN A 634 -9.70 -22.02 -4.51
N LEU A 635 -10.50 -21.27 -3.74
CA LEU A 635 -11.92 -21.60 -3.63
C LEU A 635 -12.68 -21.39 -4.94
N LYS A 636 -13.47 -22.40 -5.27
CA LYS A 636 -14.55 -22.31 -6.24
C LYS A 636 -15.62 -21.31 -5.77
N GLY A 637 -16.22 -20.59 -6.71
CA GLY A 637 -17.26 -19.61 -6.42
C GLY A 637 -18.55 -20.26 -5.91
N GLY A 638 -19.39 -19.49 -5.20
CA GLY A 638 -20.70 -19.95 -4.71
C GLY A 638 -21.55 -20.68 -5.75
N VAL A 639 -21.62 -20.11 -6.96
CA VAL A 639 -22.39 -20.68 -8.07
C VAL A 639 -21.72 -21.89 -8.70
N GLU A 640 -20.38 -21.90 -8.75
CA GLU A 640 -19.62 -23.09 -9.20
C GLU A 640 -19.89 -24.27 -8.26
N THR A 641 -19.86 -24.03 -6.94
CA THR A 641 -20.17 -25.03 -5.92
C THR A 641 -21.62 -25.48 -5.99
N GLN A 642 -22.59 -24.57 -6.11
CA GLN A 642 -24.00 -24.96 -6.30
C GLN A 642 -24.22 -25.86 -7.52
N MET A 643 -23.47 -25.61 -8.61
CA MET A 643 -23.52 -26.47 -9.79
C MET A 643 -22.82 -27.81 -9.61
N MET A 644 -21.77 -27.87 -8.79
CA MET A 644 -21.14 -29.13 -8.43
C MET A 644 -22.09 -29.98 -7.58
N VAL A 645 -22.78 -29.36 -6.62
CA VAL A 645 -23.82 -30.00 -5.80
C VAL A 645 -24.98 -30.50 -6.68
N SER A 646 -25.50 -29.65 -7.58
CA SER A 646 -26.59 -30.07 -8.50
C SER A 646 -26.20 -31.19 -9.46
N LYS A 647 -24.91 -31.41 -9.68
CA LYS A 647 -24.36 -32.49 -10.52
C LYS A 647 -23.95 -33.73 -9.72
N GLY A 648 -24.15 -33.73 -8.40
CA GLY A 648 -23.71 -34.81 -7.52
C GLY A 648 -22.19 -34.94 -7.39
N VAL A 649 -21.42 -33.91 -7.76
CA VAL A 649 -19.94 -33.93 -7.68
C VAL A 649 -19.45 -33.65 -6.26
N VAL A 650 -20.24 -32.94 -5.47
CA VAL A 650 -19.92 -32.57 -4.08
C VAL A 650 -21.21 -32.70 -3.26
N GLU A 651 -21.11 -33.30 -2.07
CA GLU A 651 -22.24 -33.42 -1.15
C GLU A 651 -22.67 -32.05 -0.60
N GLU A 652 -23.97 -31.89 -0.36
CA GLU A 652 -24.48 -30.68 0.27
C GLU A 652 -24.13 -30.68 1.76
N ALA A 653 -23.25 -29.77 2.17
CA ALA A 653 -22.90 -29.64 3.59
C ALA A 653 -24.11 -29.11 4.40
N GLU A 654 -24.48 -29.88 5.43
CA GLU A 654 -25.60 -29.61 6.33
C GLU A 654 -25.35 -28.38 7.20
N THR A 655 -24.10 -28.21 7.70
CA THR A 655 -23.74 -27.07 8.55
C THR A 655 -22.87 -26.02 7.83
N TYR A 656 -22.90 -24.77 8.31
CA TYR A 656 -22.06 -23.69 7.78
C TYR A 656 -20.56 -23.92 8.03
N GLU A 657 -20.19 -24.56 9.15
CA GLU A 657 -18.78 -24.83 9.48
C GLU A 657 -18.23 -25.97 8.61
N GLU A 658 -18.97 -27.07 8.41
CA GLU A 658 -18.60 -28.12 7.45
C GLU A 658 -18.47 -27.54 6.04
N ARG A 659 -19.41 -26.69 5.63
CA ARG A 659 -19.38 -26.02 4.33
C ARG A 659 -18.12 -25.16 4.16
N LYS A 660 -17.64 -24.54 5.24
CA LYS A 660 -16.46 -23.65 5.22
C LYS A 660 -15.16 -24.44 5.20
N GLU A 661 -15.12 -25.61 5.80
CA GLU A 661 -13.97 -26.51 5.82
C GLU A 661 -13.87 -27.31 4.51
N ASN A 662 -14.98 -27.89 4.06
CA ASN A 662 -15.07 -28.77 2.89
C ASN A 662 -15.42 -28.03 1.58
N TRP A 663 -15.33 -26.70 1.57
CA TRP A 663 -15.62 -25.92 0.36
C TRP A 663 -14.68 -26.35 -0.79
N PRO A 664 -15.19 -26.63 -2.01
CA PRO A 664 -14.37 -27.12 -3.11
C PRO A 664 -13.22 -26.19 -3.49
N ARG A 665 -12.05 -26.79 -3.72
CA ARG A 665 -10.80 -26.11 -4.06
C ARG A 665 -10.18 -26.72 -5.32
N ASP A 666 -9.41 -25.92 -6.04
CA ASP A 666 -8.54 -26.49 -7.07
C ASP A 666 -7.38 -27.26 -6.46
N PHE A 667 -6.95 -28.27 -7.19
CA PHE A 667 -5.65 -28.91 -6.98
C PHE A 667 -4.53 -27.92 -7.26
N GLU A 668 -3.48 -28.02 -6.47
CA GLU A 668 -2.24 -27.30 -6.72
C GLU A 668 -1.58 -27.83 -8.00
N MET A 669 -1.24 -26.93 -8.92
CA MET A 669 -0.61 -27.27 -10.20
C MET A 669 0.84 -26.81 -10.18
N LYS A 670 1.75 -27.66 -10.66
CA LYS A 670 3.14 -27.27 -10.93
C LYS A 670 3.19 -26.64 -12.32
N ILE A 671 3.61 -25.38 -12.37
CA ILE A 671 3.77 -24.60 -13.61
C ILE A 671 5.25 -24.32 -13.80
N LEU A 672 5.81 -24.77 -14.91
CA LEU A 672 7.11 -24.31 -15.40
C LEU A 672 6.91 -22.97 -16.12
N GLU A 673 7.52 -21.91 -15.61
CA GLU A 673 7.40 -20.57 -16.20
C GLU A 673 8.76 -19.91 -16.43
N TRP A 674 8.82 -19.10 -17.49
CA TRP A 674 9.92 -18.16 -17.73
C TRP A 674 9.61 -16.87 -16.99
N ARG A 675 10.48 -16.50 -16.06
CA ARG A 675 10.27 -15.34 -15.20
C ARG A 675 11.44 -14.38 -15.29
N ARG A 676 11.12 -13.09 -15.32
CA ARG A 676 12.09 -12.03 -15.08
C ARG A 676 12.42 -11.95 -13.59
N LYS A 677 13.70 -12.11 -13.28
CA LYS A 677 14.25 -11.89 -11.95
C LYS A 677 15.07 -10.59 -12.00
N PRO A 678 14.65 -9.52 -11.31
CA PRO A 678 15.44 -8.30 -11.22
C PRO A 678 16.86 -8.62 -10.73
N GLN A 679 17.85 -7.96 -11.32
CA GLN A 679 19.21 -8.06 -10.84
C GLN A 679 19.39 -7.11 -9.65
N PRO A 680 19.90 -7.59 -8.51
CA PRO A 680 20.21 -6.70 -7.40
C PRO A 680 21.27 -5.70 -7.85
N ARG A 681 21.13 -4.44 -7.45
CA ARG A 681 22.15 -3.44 -7.75
C ARG A 681 23.44 -3.76 -7.00
N PRO A 682 24.62 -3.60 -7.63
CA PRO A 682 25.86 -3.49 -6.88
C PRO A 682 25.73 -2.28 -5.96
N ARG A 683 26.19 -2.44 -4.73
CA ARG A 683 26.24 -1.36 -3.74
C ARG A 683 27.65 -1.33 -3.18
N ALA A 684 28.30 -0.18 -3.24
CA ALA A 684 29.49 0.04 -2.44
C ALA A 684 29.08 -0.04 -0.96
N LYS A 685 29.68 -0.97 -0.22
CA LYS A 685 29.39 -1.20 1.21
C LYS A 685 30.60 -0.78 2.04
N GLY A 686 30.32 -0.17 3.19
CA GLY A 686 31.39 0.23 4.11
C GLY A 686 32.13 1.51 3.70
N PRO A 687 33.03 1.98 4.58
CA PRO A 687 33.86 3.16 4.30
C PRO A 687 34.67 2.99 3.03
N ALA A 688 35.00 4.11 2.39
CA ALA A 688 35.91 4.10 1.25
C ALA A 688 37.24 3.43 1.66
N PRO A 689 37.71 2.42 0.91
CA PRO A 689 38.91 1.68 1.28
C PRO A 689 40.15 2.58 1.24
N GLU A 690 40.99 2.46 2.26
CA GLU A 690 42.31 3.10 2.30
C GLU A 690 43.16 2.68 1.09
N ARG A 691 44.13 3.52 0.70
CA ARG A 691 44.94 3.33 -0.52
C ARG A 691 45.63 1.96 -0.60
N THR A 692 45.88 1.32 0.55
CA THR A 692 46.60 0.05 0.74
C THR A 692 45.70 -1.19 0.79
N ALA A 693 44.37 -1.05 0.76
CA ALA A 693 43.46 -2.19 0.89
C ALA A 693 43.42 -3.05 -0.40
N VAL A 694 43.51 -4.38 -0.22
CA VAL A 694 43.52 -5.38 -1.31
C VAL A 694 42.22 -5.35 -2.14
N ASP A 695 41.07 -5.10 -1.49
CA ASP A 695 39.75 -5.08 -2.14
C ASP A 695 39.33 -3.70 -2.68
N ARG A 696 40.27 -2.74 -2.75
CA ARG A 696 40.01 -1.37 -3.18
C ARG A 696 39.32 -1.30 -4.54
N TRP A 697 39.84 -2.02 -5.53
CA TRP A 697 39.31 -2.01 -6.90
C TRP A 697 37.86 -2.50 -6.97
N GLY A 698 37.50 -3.52 -6.19
CA GLY A 698 36.14 -4.03 -6.14
C GLY A 698 35.15 -3.03 -5.55
N TRP A 699 35.55 -2.29 -4.52
CA TRP A 699 34.71 -1.24 -3.93
C TRP A 699 34.49 -0.07 -4.89
N TRP A 700 35.55 0.44 -5.51
CA TRP A 700 35.44 1.54 -6.49
C TRP A 700 34.65 1.13 -7.73
N LYS A 701 34.82 -0.10 -8.21
CA LYS A 701 34.01 -0.66 -9.28
C LYS A 701 32.53 -0.76 -8.89
N ASN A 702 32.22 -1.22 -7.68
CA ASN A 702 30.83 -1.27 -7.21
C ASN A 702 30.22 0.13 -7.06
N LEU A 703 31.01 1.13 -6.66
CA LEU A 703 30.56 2.53 -6.60
C LEU A 703 30.34 3.08 -8.01
N GLU A 704 31.26 2.83 -8.94
CA GLU A 704 31.13 3.21 -10.34
C GLU A 704 29.89 2.58 -10.97
N ASP A 705 29.73 1.25 -10.85
CA ASP A 705 28.56 0.52 -11.32
C ASP A 705 27.26 1.05 -10.70
N GLU A 706 27.30 1.52 -9.44
CA GLU A 706 26.14 2.10 -8.76
C GLU A 706 25.80 3.52 -9.26
N LEU A 707 26.81 4.33 -9.58
CA LEU A 707 26.64 5.69 -10.12
C LEU A 707 26.18 5.67 -11.59
N MET A 708 26.44 4.57 -12.32
CA MET A 708 26.09 4.40 -13.73
C MET A 708 24.68 3.81 -13.97
N VAL A 709 23.92 3.42 -12.92
CA VAL A 709 22.62 2.70 -12.99
C VAL A 709 21.40 3.51 -12.53
#